data_AF-A0A926UTJ6-F1
#
_entry.id   AF-A0A926UTJ6-F1
#
_cell.length_a   1.000
_cell.length_b   1.000
_cell.length_c   1.000
_cell.angle_alpha   90.00
_cell.angle_beta   90.00
_cell.angle_gamma   90.00
#
_symmetry.space_group_name_H-M   'P 1'
#
loop_
_entity.id
_entity.type
_entity.pdbx_description
1 polymer ?
#
loop_
_entity_poly.entity_id
_entity_poly.type
_entity_poly.pdbx_seq_one_letter_code
_entity_poly.pdbx_strand_id
1 'polypeptide(L)'
;MLKSIFETCVPRDEVLGGNLSEDVFAAKLKQVVDGNAPLVYQDPNTFFANTFPTNGLKTLISEVFGRLTGKDTGSPVIRLETSFGGGKTHDEIAIWHIARNGRLINGLDRFVDDITIIPDRPIQVAAIACQDLGGVEGVLHQESGLTIYTIWGEIAYQLGGIDGYRLLKGADEQRVSPGTQVLQRIITDQPTVIILDEIAQYLRRAKAITVGSSDLSGQVVAFLFALMDLAASCNNLVLVYTLASVSDAFGEETATLKEELEAQKTSARQERVLSPSTDIEIYNIVKQRIFKSIDEKIAKSAAQEYLHTYRASRINLPDSCKDANHAQILQSSYPFSPELFDLLTKKVASIQNFQRTRGALRLLAMVVRYLWQDPKAWIPMIHPHHIPIGIDEGVTGEFTSRLQRPLMRNPIQADIFNAEGKPAHAQVHDRQWEAAGKPPFATWVARTIFLHSINQGTAAGIRRAELNLALLMPQVEISYIDPVLDRLTSVAWYLDIDPITTIARFKEEPSINKIIAEEKEQIGNLTAKDHLRSRRDSIFANKVFTLVASPESSGDVDDKPDDIALCVIDFDQGTVNASTDVAPNLVEQIFNNTGESGKFRTFRNRLLFLVANKQELERAIDITKEHLAIQNILKSPNRQEDLSENQRKQLKERGGAKDLEVRVALTNAYRHLFYPTNDPVKAPKGLLHFTLPAESSSDVKGNKNQQDVILKSLKDCQKIRAEDAGAFAPAYILQKVWLAGLDHWTTKALKEEFAKSLGLQMLLDADIPKLRETIRKGIQEGQWDLKVGTKVYIRGDDGKGQGSKHDACATPDTIEFSDRMELYRRGILKPPEPRVIELSAQVMPSSELAKTVNLRWRSQGALSVKLYQDGVPIAGEFLPSDSRQVQISQTTTFKIVADYGNGETAEKETNAVISSYPVGTAASSGTGVSDINLPLELLKPEIIDLSGTVNATFTGFSDRCADYKVKAIHSIEIMIDQVTDYRKLMTAFPLLSKFVFEIDQKATIQMDKQFVRFDYQGGLRGFQSFSNPINALLSAEGVRANVSLKLTFTFDPAIAPNGNELQTLQQALMRNPVDRLSLTTRVSY
;
A
#
# COMPACT_ATOMS: atom_id res chain seq x y z
N MET A 1 37.27 -39.71 -30.78
CA MET A 1 36.58 -39.19 -29.57
C MET A 1 37.62 -39.11 -28.47
N LEU A 2 37.71 -37.99 -27.74
CA LEU A 2 38.66 -37.88 -26.63
C LEU A 2 38.28 -38.89 -25.54
N LYS A 3 39.29 -39.52 -24.94
CA LYS A 3 39.09 -40.38 -23.77
C LYS A 3 38.77 -39.55 -22.54
N SER A 4 38.04 -40.14 -21.59
CA SER A 4 37.77 -39.48 -20.32
C SER A 4 38.98 -39.52 -19.39
N ILE A 5 39.10 -38.54 -18.51
CA ILE A 5 40.10 -38.47 -17.44
C ILE A 5 40.15 -39.73 -16.57
N PHE A 6 39.03 -40.46 -16.46
CA PHE A 6 38.94 -41.71 -15.70
C PHE A 6 39.77 -42.85 -16.33
N GLU A 7 40.05 -42.78 -17.64
CA GLU A 7 40.86 -43.75 -18.37
C GLU A 7 42.33 -43.32 -18.52
N THR A 8 42.61 -42.03 -18.38
CA THR A 8 43.88 -41.41 -18.78
C THR A 8 44.71 -40.92 -17.59
N CYS A 9 44.09 -40.80 -16.43
CA CYS A 9 44.69 -40.30 -15.20
C CYS A 9 44.45 -41.28 -14.05
N VAL A 10 45.46 -41.45 -13.19
CA VAL A 10 45.36 -42.23 -11.96
C VAL A 10 45.61 -41.29 -10.78
N PRO A 11 44.58 -40.92 -10.00
CA PRO A 11 44.76 -40.17 -8.76
C PRO A 11 45.60 -40.95 -7.76
N ARG A 12 46.24 -40.24 -6.82
CA ARG A 12 46.96 -40.90 -5.72
C ARG A 12 46.01 -41.50 -4.70
N ASP A 13 46.45 -42.58 -4.06
CA ASP A 13 45.64 -43.30 -3.05
C ASP A 13 45.25 -42.40 -1.88
N GLU A 14 46.12 -41.48 -1.47
CA GLU A 14 45.84 -40.49 -0.41
C GLU A 14 44.71 -39.53 -0.77
N VAL A 15 44.59 -39.15 -2.05
CA VAL A 15 43.52 -38.28 -2.56
C VAL A 15 42.19 -39.01 -2.51
N LEU A 16 42.16 -40.27 -2.95
CA LEU A 16 40.96 -41.11 -2.95
C LEU A 16 40.53 -41.53 -1.53
N GLY A 17 41.52 -41.85 -0.69
CA GLY A 17 41.33 -42.27 0.70
C GLY A 17 40.74 -41.20 1.61
N GLY A 18 40.76 -39.93 1.20
CA GLY A 18 40.05 -38.85 1.89
C GLY A 18 40.78 -38.25 3.10
N ASN A 19 42.03 -38.66 3.35
CA ASN A 19 42.92 -38.01 4.31
C ASN A 19 43.44 -36.68 3.74
N LEU A 20 42.51 -35.74 3.57
CA LEU A 20 42.74 -34.43 2.94
C LEU A 20 42.84 -33.32 3.98
N SER A 21 43.36 -33.61 5.18
CA SER A 21 43.56 -32.57 6.19
C SER A 21 44.57 -31.53 5.69
N GLU A 22 44.44 -30.29 6.14
CA GLU A 22 45.37 -29.23 5.76
C GLU A 22 46.82 -29.57 6.14
N ASP A 23 47.01 -30.33 7.22
CA ASP A 23 48.32 -30.80 7.66
C ASP A 23 49.02 -31.72 6.66
N VAL A 24 48.26 -32.48 5.84
CA VAL A 24 48.85 -33.33 4.78
C VAL A 24 49.40 -32.49 3.62
N PHE A 25 48.91 -31.27 3.44
CA PHE A 25 49.38 -30.33 2.42
C PHE A 25 50.26 -29.20 2.99
N ALA A 26 50.37 -29.12 4.31
CA ALA A 26 51.17 -28.14 5.03
C ALA A 26 52.46 -28.77 5.52
N ALA A 27 53.53 -28.56 4.76
CA ALA A 27 54.88 -28.91 5.19
C ALA A 27 55.25 -28.11 6.46
N LYS A 28 55.75 -28.80 7.50
CA LYS A 28 56.26 -28.20 8.73
C LYS A 28 57.70 -28.66 8.93
N LEU A 29 58.66 -27.74 8.80
CA LEU A 29 60.09 -28.05 8.89
C LEU A 29 60.43 -28.78 10.20
N LYS A 30 59.96 -28.25 11.34
CA LYS A 30 60.18 -28.85 12.66
C LYS A 30 59.77 -30.32 12.73
N GLN A 31 58.61 -30.69 12.21
CA GLN A 31 58.16 -32.08 12.24
C GLN A 31 59.08 -33.00 11.44
N VAL A 32 59.64 -32.52 10.31
CA VAL A 32 60.58 -33.31 9.50
C VAL A 32 61.92 -33.47 10.22
N VAL A 33 62.40 -32.40 10.85
CA VAL A 33 63.64 -32.39 11.65
C VAL A 33 63.52 -33.32 12.86
N ASP A 34 62.38 -33.29 13.56
CA ASP A 34 62.09 -34.10 14.75
C ASP A 34 61.70 -35.56 14.41
N GLY A 35 61.54 -35.92 13.14
CA GLY A 35 61.18 -37.29 12.73
C GLY A 35 59.69 -37.65 12.84
N ASN A 36 58.82 -36.66 13.02
CA ASN A 36 57.38 -36.82 13.30
C ASN A 36 56.47 -36.36 12.13
N ALA A 37 57.02 -36.04 10.96
CA ALA A 37 56.23 -35.58 9.83
C ALA A 37 55.48 -36.73 9.13
N PRO A 38 54.40 -36.45 8.39
CA PRO A 38 53.77 -37.42 7.50
C PRO A 38 54.79 -38.02 6.52
N LEU A 39 54.63 -39.30 6.15
CA LEU A 39 55.60 -40.04 5.33
C LEU A 39 55.96 -39.32 4.01
N VAL A 40 55.00 -38.61 3.42
CA VAL A 40 55.18 -37.81 2.19
C VAL A 40 56.19 -36.67 2.31
N TYR A 41 56.48 -36.22 3.52
CA TYR A 41 57.50 -35.22 3.83
C TYR A 41 58.70 -35.81 4.58
N GLN A 42 58.50 -36.85 5.40
CA GLN A 42 59.55 -37.45 6.22
C GLN A 42 60.52 -38.33 5.42
N ASP A 43 60.01 -39.13 4.47
CA ASP A 43 60.86 -40.00 3.65
C ASP A 43 61.42 -39.24 2.44
N PRO A 44 62.76 -39.14 2.28
CA PRO A 44 63.36 -38.34 1.21
C PRO A 44 63.00 -38.85 -0.19
N ASN A 45 62.91 -40.16 -0.40
CA ASN A 45 62.58 -40.71 -1.72
C ASN A 45 61.15 -40.36 -2.14
N THR A 46 60.20 -40.54 -1.22
CA THR A 46 58.79 -40.19 -1.42
C THR A 46 58.63 -38.68 -1.62
N PHE A 47 59.33 -37.87 -0.83
CA PHE A 47 59.33 -36.41 -0.94
C PHE A 47 59.77 -35.95 -2.34
N PHE A 48 60.93 -36.39 -2.83
CA PHE A 48 61.44 -35.99 -4.14
C PHE A 48 60.64 -36.60 -5.31
N ALA A 49 60.08 -37.81 -5.15
CA ALA A 49 59.16 -38.38 -6.13
C ALA A 49 57.87 -37.55 -6.28
N ASN A 50 57.40 -36.95 -5.19
CA ASN A 50 56.18 -36.12 -5.15
C ASN A 50 56.45 -34.62 -5.38
N THR A 51 57.72 -34.23 -5.53
CA THR A 51 58.11 -32.84 -5.77
C THR A 51 58.33 -32.62 -7.27
N PHE A 52 57.76 -31.54 -7.80
CA PHE A 52 58.04 -31.09 -9.15
C PHE A 52 59.35 -30.26 -9.16
N PRO A 53 60.30 -30.53 -10.07
CA PRO A 53 61.59 -29.82 -10.09
C PRO A 53 61.44 -28.44 -10.73
N THR A 54 60.96 -27.47 -9.94
CA THR A 54 60.82 -26.06 -10.34
C THR A 54 62.19 -25.43 -10.58
N ASN A 55 62.28 -24.46 -11.48
CA ASN A 55 63.52 -23.73 -11.74
C ASN A 55 64.06 -23.04 -10.48
N GLY A 56 63.16 -22.54 -9.61
CA GLY A 56 63.52 -21.97 -8.31
C GLY A 56 64.23 -22.97 -7.40
N LEU A 57 63.64 -24.16 -7.21
CA LEU A 57 64.22 -25.22 -6.39
C LEU A 57 65.52 -25.76 -6.97
N LYS A 58 65.60 -25.95 -8.30
CA LYS A 58 66.85 -26.34 -8.98
C LYS A 58 67.97 -25.32 -8.71
N THR A 59 67.66 -24.03 -8.86
CA THR A 59 68.62 -22.94 -8.62
C THR A 59 69.07 -22.93 -7.16
N LEU A 60 68.14 -23.07 -6.21
CA LEU A 60 68.45 -23.13 -4.79
C LEU A 60 69.39 -24.30 -4.46
N ILE A 61 69.08 -25.50 -4.94
CA ILE A 61 69.90 -26.70 -4.72
C ILE A 61 71.31 -26.48 -5.29
N SER A 62 71.42 -25.94 -6.51
CA SER A 62 72.71 -25.65 -7.13
C SER A 62 73.52 -24.60 -6.37
N GLU A 63 72.90 -23.51 -5.91
CA GLU A 63 73.57 -22.45 -5.15
C GLU A 63 74.09 -22.96 -3.79
N VAL A 64 73.26 -23.71 -3.05
CA VAL A 64 73.62 -24.23 -1.73
C VAL A 64 74.73 -25.29 -1.85
N PHE A 65 74.48 -26.36 -2.61
CA PHE A 65 75.38 -27.51 -2.62
C PHE A 65 76.58 -27.30 -3.57
N GLY A 66 76.43 -26.50 -4.62
CA GLY A 66 77.54 -26.09 -5.48
C GLY A 66 78.60 -25.29 -4.73
N ARG A 67 78.19 -24.34 -3.87
CA ARG A 67 79.11 -23.60 -2.99
C ARG A 67 79.78 -24.52 -1.98
N LEU A 68 79.00 -25.34 -1.28
CA LEU A 68 79.50 -26.22 -0.22
C LEU A 68 80.43 -27.33 -0.70
N THR A 69 80.30 -27.77 -1.95
CA THR A 69 81.22 -28.71 -2.58
C THR A 69 82.39 -28.02 -3.30
N GLY A 70 82.41 -26.68 -3.35
CA GLY A 70 83.43 -25.89 -4.04
C GLY A 70 83.38 -26.01 -5.57
N LYS A 71 82.26 -26.48 -6.13
CA LYS A 71 82.09 -26.74 -7.56
C LYS A 71 81.46 -25.57 -8.33
N ASP A 72 80.73 -24.70 -7.64
CA ASP A 72 80.07 -23.54 -8.24
C ASP A 72 80.22 -22.30 -7.33
N THR A 73 80.11 -21.12 -7.93
CA THR A 73 80.05 -19.84 -7.23
C THR A 73 78.63 -19.57 -6.73
N GLY A 74 78.25 -20.24 -5.64
CA GLY A 74 76.97 -19.98 -4.98
C GLY A 74 77.04 -18.84 -3.95
N SER A 75 75.89 -18.25 -3.62
CA SER A 75 75.77 -17.15 -2.65
C SER A 75 75.83 -17.66 -1.19
N PRO A 76 76.56 -16.99 -0.28
CA PRO A 76 76.70 -17.42 1.12
C PRO A 76 75.41 -17.26 1.93
N VAL A 77 74.57 -16.30 1.56
CA VAL A 77 73.31 -15.98 2.23
C VAL A 77 72.20 -15.99 1.20
N ILE A 78 71.21 -16.86 1.41
CA ILE A 78 70.06 -17.03 0.52
C ILE A 78 68.79 -16.73 1.30
N ARG A 79 68.02 -15.75 0.81
CA ARG A 79 66.68 -15.46 1.32
C ARG A 79 65.63 -16.02 0.38
N LEU A 80 64.73 -16.83 0.92
CA LEU A 80 63.59 -17.35 0.18
C LEU A 80 62.39 -16.39 0.34
N GLU A 81 61.91 -15.86 -0.78
CA GLU A 81 60.70 -15.02 -0.85
C GLU A 81 59.61 -15.71 -1.69
N THR A 82 58.36 -15.61 -1.26
CA THR A 82 57.21 -16.18 -2.01
C THR A 82 56.51 -15.15 -2.86
N SER A 83 56.41 -15.42 -4.16
CA SER A 83 55.51 -14.69 -5.07
C SER A 83 54.05 -15.17 -4.94
N PHE A 84 53.85 -16.45 -4.59
CA PHE A 84 52.54 -17.13 -4.66
C PHE A 84 52.09 -17.81 -3.33
N GLY A 85 52.56 -17.34 -2.17
CA GLY A 85 52.02 -17.76 -0.87
C GLY A 85 52.21 -19.24 -0.48
N GLY A 86 53.31 -19.86 -0.89
CA GLY A 86 53.68 -21.23 -0.51
C GLY A 86 55.02 -21.67 -1.13
N GLY A 87 55.64 -22.72 -0.58
CA GLY A 87 56.84 -23.36 -1.16
C GLY A 87 58.14 -23.21 -0.36
N LYS A 88 58.30 -22.16 0.46
CA LYS A 88 59.52 -21.91 1.28
C LYS A 88 59.91 -23.10 2.15
N THR A 89 59.02 -23.49 3.06
CA THR A 89 59.23 -24.64 3.95
C THR A 89 59.44 -25.95 3.17
N HIS A 90 58.86 -26.06 1.96
CA HIS A 90 59.06 -27.23 1.10
C HIS A 90 60.49 -27.25 0.53
N ASP A 91 61.00 -26.10 0.07
CA ASP A 91 62.38 -25.94 -0.39
C ASP A 91 63.39 -26.18 0.75
N GLU A 92 63.11 -25.67 1.95
CA GLU A 92 63.91 -25.92 3.15
C GLU A 92 63.98 -27.40 3.51
N ILE A 93 62.87 -28.13 3.41
CA ILE A 93 62.84 -29.59 3.60
C ILE A 93 63.66 -30.30 2.53
N ALA A 94 63.64 -29.82 1.27
CA ALA A 94 64.48 -30.38 0.22
C ALA A 94 65.96 -30.23 0.54
N ILE A 95 66.39 -29.05 1.02
CA ILE A 95 67.77 -28.80 1.46
C ILE A 95 68.12 -29.65 2.68
N TRP A 96 67.23 -29.75 3.66
CA TRP A 96 67.42 -30.62 4.83
C TRP A 96 67.66 -32.08 4.43
N HIS A 97 66.82 -32.64 3.55
CA HIS A 97 66.94 -34.02 3.09
C HIS A 97 68.24 -34.26 2.34
N ILE A 98 68.60 -33.38 1.41
CA ILE A 98 69.86 -33.50 0.66
C ILE A 98 71.05 -33.37 1.62
N ALA A 99 71.02 -32.46 2.59
CA ALA A 99 72.09 -32.31 3.56
C ALA A 99 72.26 -33.57 4.44
N ARG A 100 71.15 -34.21 4.83
CA ARG A 100 71.15 -35.41 5.69
C ARG A 100 71.46 -36.72 4.95
N ASN A 101 71.21 -36.80 3.65
CA ASN A 101 71.32 -38.06 2.90
C ASN A 101 72.29 -38.00 1.70
N GLY A 102 72.67 -36.81 1.24
CA GLY A 102 73.48 -36.62 0.04
C GLY A 102 72.87 -37.29 -1.19
N ARG A 103 73.70 -37.90 -2.03
CA ARG A 103 73.31 -38.64 -3.24
C ARG A 103 72.58 -39.96 -3.01
N LEU A 104 72.29 -40.36 -1.77
CA LEU A 104 71.54 -41.60 -1.49
C LEU A 104 70.05 -41.50 -1.86
N ILE A 105 69.56 -40.30 -2.14
CA ILE A 105 68.17 -40.06 -2.53
C ILE A 105 67.99 -40.39 -4.02
N ASN A 106 66.98 -41.20 -4.33
CA ASN A 106 66.66 -41.58 -5.71
C ASN A 106 66.00 -40.42 -6.47
N GLY A 107 66.39 -40.24 -7.75
CA GLY A 107 65.74 -39.28 -8.65
C GLY A 107 66.19 -37.82 -8.52
N LEU A 108 67.30 -37.56 -7.78
CA LEU A 108 67.88 -36.23 -7.65
C LEU A 108 68.40 -35.64 -8.96
N ASP A 109 68.72 -36.48 -9.95
CA ASP A 109 69.13 -36.08 -11.31
C ASP A 109 68.10 -35.17 -12.01
N ARG A 110 66.83 -35.21 -11.59
CA ARG A 110 65.79 -34.32 -12.12
C ARG A 110 65.91 -32.88 -11.62
N PHE A 111 66.64 -32.66 -10.52
CA PHE A 111 66.72 -31.40 -9.79
C PHE A 111 68.04 -30.64 -10.01
N VAL A 112 69.01 -31.25 -10.66
CA VAL A 112 70.33 -30.66 -10.94
C VAL A 112 70.83 -31.11 -12.30
N ASP A 113 71.51 -30.23 -13.03
CA ASP A 113 72.09 -30.58 -14.33
C ASP A 113 73.35 -31.45 -14.18
N ASP A 114 74.09 -31.26 -13.07
CA ASP A 114 75.22 -32.08 -12.66
C ASP A 114 75.00 -32.62 -11.26
N ILE A 115 74.73 -33.92 -11.14
CA ILE A 115 74.53 -34.60 -9.84
C ILE A 115 75.75 -34.49 -8.92
N THR A 116 76.92 -34.20 -9.49
CA THR A 116 78.15 -34.15 -8.72
C THR A 116 78.26 -32.94 -7.79
N ILE A 117 77.42 -31.92 -7.97
CA ILE A 117 77.31 -30.77 -7.05
C ILE A 117 76.68 -31.16 -5.71
N ILE A 118 75.92 -32.26 -5.68
CA ILE A 118 75.35 -32.81 -4.45
C ILE A 118 76.45 -33.59 -3.70
N PRO A 119 76.60 -33.43 -2.37
CA PRO A 119 77.50 -34.24 -1.56
C PRO A 119 77.21 -35.75 -1.68
N ASP A 120 78.24 -36.58 -1.79
CA ASP A 120 78.13 -38.04 -1.78
C ASP A 120 77.90 -38.63 -0.38
N ARG A 121 78.00 -37.78 0.66
CA ARG A 121 77.80 -38.11 2.06
C ARG A 121 76.94 -37.05 2.76
N PRO A 122 76.33 -37.37 3.91
CA PRO A 122 75.69 -36.38 4.76
C PRO A 122 76.67 -35.27 5.17
N ILE A 123 76.17 -34.04 5.22
CA ILE A 123 76.89 -32.85 5.67
C ILE A 123 76.26 -32.30 6.95
N GLN A 124 76.90 -31.30 7.57
CA GLN A 124 76.34 -30.65 8.74
C GLN A 124 75.13 -29.80 8.34
N VAL A 125 74.06 -29.88 9.12
CA VAL A 125 72.87 -29.06 8.91
C VAL A 125 72.19 -28.76 10.23
N ALA A 126 71.79 -27.51 10.41
CA ALA A 126 70.85 -27.09 11.45
C ALA A 126 69.63 -26.46 10.78
N ALA A 127 68.44 -26.88 11.17
CA ALA A 127 67.18 -26.40 10.64
C ALA A 127 66.23 -26.05 11.79
N ILE A 128 65.84 -24.78 11.87
CA ILE A 128 65.07 -24.25 12.99
C ILE A 128 63.81 -23.58 12.45
N ALA A 129 62.66 -24.08 12.88
CA ALA A 129 61.40 -23.35 12.75
C ALA A 129 61.33 -22.30 13.86
N CYS A 130 61.73 -21.06 13.57
CA CYS A 130 61.91 -20.02 14.58
C CYS A 130 60.61 -19.70 15.33
N GLN A 131 59.45 -19.86 14.68
CA GLN A 131 58.13 -19.68 15.29
C GLN A 131 57.82 -20.65 16.44
N ASP A 132 58.50 -21.80 16.50
CA ASP A 132 58.28 -22.84 17.52
C ASP A 132 59.27 -22.73 18.69
N LEU A 133 60.18 -21.75 18.66
CA LEU A 133 61.15 -21.48 19.71
C LEU A 133 60.58 -20.43 20.69
N GLY A 134 60.37 -20.81 21.94
CA GLY A 134 59.88 -19.91 22.98
C GLY A 134 61.03 -19.24 23.74
N GLY A 135 61.20 -17.92 23.58
CA GLY A 135 62.31 -17.20 24.25
C GLY A 135 62.22 -17.16 25.79
N VAL A 136 61.02 -17.41 26.36
CA VAL A 136 60.79 -17.46 27.83
C VAL A 136 60.84 -18.90 28.34
N GLU A 137 60.06 -19.79 27.75
CA GLU A 137 59.89 -21.18 28.21
C GLU A 137 61.05 -22.09 27.77
N GLY A 138 61.73 -21.75 26.67
CA GLY A 138 62.73 -22.58 26.03
C GLY A 138 62.15 -23.85 25.38
N VAL A 139 62.97 -24.58 24.67
CA VAL A 139 62.64 -25.89 24.10
C VAL A 139 63.39 -26.96 24.89
N LEU A 140 62.64 -27.90 25.48
CA LEU A 140 63.20 -29.03 26.20
C LEU A 140 63.55 -30.15 25.21
N HIS A 141 64.84 -30.46 25.08
CA HIS A 141 65.33 -31.61 24.34
C HIS A 141 65.32 -32.85 25.23
N GLN A 142 64.29 -33.68 25.09
CA GLN A 142 64.06 -34.84 25.98
C GLN A 142 65.24 -35.81 26.04
N GLU A 143 65.97 -35.98 24.93
CA GLU A 143 67.11 -36.91 24.84
C GLU A 143 68.32 -36.44 25.66
N SER A 144 68.55 -35.12 25.77
CA SER A 144 69.69 -34.54 26.49
C SER A 144 69.34 -33.91 27.83
N GLY A 145 68.05 -33.68 28.09
CA GLY A 145 67.55 -32.98 29.29
C GLY A 145 67.86 -31.48 29.30
N LEU A 146 68.34 -30.91 28.18
CA LEU A 146 68.67 -29.48 28.07
C LEU A 146 67.44 -28.66 27.69
N THR A 147 67.29 -27.49 28.30
CA THR A 147 66.30 -26.48 27.89
C THR A 147 67.04 -25.34 27.20
N ILE A 148 66.72 -25.10 25.93
CA ILE A 148 67.42 -24.12 25.08
C ILE A 148 66.50 -22.94 24.79
N TYR A 149 66.99 -21.71 24.96
CA TYR A 149 66.15 -20.50 24.90
C TYR A 149 66.28 -19.69 23.61
N THR A 150 67.37 -19.87 22.86
CA THR A 150 67.77 -18.96 21.78
C THR A 150 68.10 -19.68 20.48
N ILE A 151 67.98 -18.98 19.34
CA ILE A 151 68.27 -19.55 18.02
C ILE A 151 69.72 -20.04 17.95
N TRP A 152 70.66 -19.28 18.48
CA TRP A 152 72.08 -19.68 18.46
C TRP A 152 72.36 -20.89 19.36
N GLY A 153 71.70 -20.99 20.51
CA GLY A 153 71.77 -22.18 21.36
C GLY A 153 71.27 -23.43 20.63
N GLU A 154 70.16 -23.30 19.90
CA GLU A 154 69.57 -24.39 19.13
C GLU A 154 70.45 -24.80 17.94
N ILE A 155 71.03 -23.84 17.20
CA ILE A 155 72.01 -24.11 16.13
C ILE A 155 73.18 -24.91 16.70
N ALA A 156 73.72 -24.48 17.84
CA ALA A 156 74.87 -25.15 18.46
C ALA A 156 74.55 -26.58 18.89
N TYR A 157 73.35 -26.79 19.44
CA TYR A 157 72.89 -28.12 19.82
C TYR A 157 72.66 -29.03 18.60
N GLN A 158 72.06 -28.54 17.52
CA GLN A 158 71.84 -29.37 16.32
C GLN A 158 73.15 -29.71 15.59
N LEU A 159 74.12 -28.78 15.54
CA LEU A 159 75.40 -29.02 14.86
C LEU A 159 76.39 -29.86 15.69
N GLY A 160 76.42 -29.67 17.01
CA GLY A 160 77.45 -30.26 17.89
C GLY A 160 76.92 -31.01 19.12
N GLY A 161 75.61 -31.22 19.23
CA GLY A 161 74.97 -31.86 20.38
C GLY A 161 75.23 -31.11 21.69
N ILE A 162 75.42 -31.86 22.77
CA ILE A 162 75.71 -31.30 24.11
C ILE A 162 77.02 -30.48 24.10
N ASP A 163 78.05 -30.93 23.38
CA ASP A 163 79.34 -30.24 23.31
C ASP A 163 79.25 -28.91 22.55
N GLY A 164 78.47 -28.88 21.47
CA GLY A 164 78.14 -27.65 20.75
C GLY A 164 77.40 -26.67 21.66
N TYR A 165 76.34 -27.11 22.33
CA TYR A 165 75.57 -26.27 23.26
C TYR A 165 76.43 -25.70 24.39
N ARG A 166 77.35 -26.49 24.97
CA ARG A 166 78.26 -26.02 26.03
C ARG A 166 79.06 -24.78 25.65
N LEU A 167 79.43 -24.62 24.37
CA LEU A 167 80.15 -23.44 23.88
C LEU A 167 79.31 -22.17 23.95
N LEU A 168 77.97 -22.28 23.88
CA LEU A 168 77.03 -21.16 23.89
C LEU A 168 76.13 -21.10 25.11
N LYS A 169 76.27 -22.01 26.08
CA LYS A 169 75.40 -22.07 27.26
C LYS A 169 75.24 -20.72 27.96
N GLY A 170 76.35 -20.00 28.19
CA GLY A 170 76.30 -18.68 28.82
C GLY A 170 75.55 -17.63 27.99
N ALA A 171 75.73 -17.65 26.66
CA ALA A 171 75.04 -16.75 25.74
C ALA A 171 73.54 -17.09 25.62
N ASP A 172 73.18 -18.38 25.65
CA ASP A 172 71.80 -18.86 25.63
C ASP A 172 71.04 -18.49 26.91
N GLU A 173 71.60 -18.80 28.09
CA GLU A 173 71.00 -18.49 29.40
C GLU A 173 70.86 -16.98 29.64
N GLN A 174 71.83 -16.18 29.19
CA GLN A 174 71.79 -14.71 29.30
C GLN A 174 71.01 -14.04 28.17
N ARG A 175 70.65 -14.78 27.12
CA ARG A 175 69.97 -14.28 25.92
C ARG A 175 70.73 -13.16 25.19
N VAL A 176 72.06 -13.17 25.26
CA VAL A 176 72.95 -12.20 24.62
C VAL A 176 73.60 -12.83 23.39
N SER A 177 73.64 -12.11 22.27
CA SER A 177 74.22 -12.59 21.02
C SER A 177 75.69 -13.02 21.21
N PRO A 178 76.08 -14.22 20.76
CA PRO A 178 77.48 -14.63 20.77
C PRO A 178 78.30 -13.88 19.70
N GLY A 179 79.61 -13.84 19.90
CA GLY A 179 80.54 -13.30 18.91
C GLY A 179 80.89 -14.30 17.80
N THR A 180 81.30 -13.78 16.63
CA THR A 180 81.59 -14.56 15.41
C THR A 180 82.63 -15.67 15.61
N GLN A 181 83.65 -15.47 16.46
CA GLN A 181 84.68 -16.48 16.75
C GLN A 181 84.11 -17.76 17.38
N VAL A 182 83.07 -17.64 18.21
CA VAL A 182 82.45 -18.81 18.85
C VAL A 182 81.61 -19.57 17.83
N LEU A 183 80.94 -18.86 16.92
CA LEU A 183 80.18 -19.46 15.82
C LEU A 183 81.08 -20.25 14.87
N GLN A 184 82.27 -19.75 14.55
CA GLN A 184 83.24 -20.48 13.72
C GLN A 184 83.67 -21.81 14.36
N ARG A 185 83.80 -21.88 15.69
CA ARG A 185 84.15 -23.11 16.41
C ARG A 185 83.06 -24.19 16.35
N ILE A 186 81.80 -23.80 16.15
CA ILE A 186 80.67 -24.73 16.05
C ILE A 186 80.62 -25.39 14.66
N ILE A 187 81.01 -24.65 13.61
CA ILE A 187 80.97 -25.13 12.22
C ILE A 187 82.14 -26.06 11.87
N THR A 188 83.26 -26.02 12.62
CA THR A 188 84.36 -27.01 12.55
C THR A 188 84.95 -27.28 11.15
N ASP A 189 85.00 -26.26 10.28
CA ASP A 189 85.45 -26.35 8.88
C ASP A 189 84.77 -27.44 8.02
N GLN A 190 83.62 -27.96 8.45
CA GLN A 190 82.80 -28.88 7.65
C GLN A 190 81.87 -28.07 6.72
N PRO A 191 81.43 -28.64 5.58
CA PRO A 191 80.32 -28.09 4.82
C PRO A 191 79.06 -28.08 5.68
N THR A 192 78.48 -26.89 5.87
CA THR A 192 77.39 -26.66 6.81
C THR A 192 76.30 -25.81 6.17
N VAL A 193 75.05 -26.25 6.29
CA VAL A 193 73.86 -25.44 5.96
C VAL A 193 73.15 -25.06 7.25
N ILE A 194 72.78 -23.80 7.39
CA ILE A 194 71.87 -23.35 8.45
C ILE A 194 70.60 -22.86 7.80
N ILE A 195 69.46 -23.42 8.22
CA ILE A 195 68.12 -23.11 7.73
C ILE A 195 67.31 -22.47 8.85
N LEU A 196 66.81 -21.27 8.63
CA LEU A 196 66.00 -20.52 9.60
C LEU A 196 64.64 -20.17 8.99
N ASP A 197 63.60 -20.90 9.39
CA ASP A 197 62.24 -20.70 8.89
C ASP A 197 61.45 -19.68 9.75
N GLU A 198 60.76 -18.77 9.09
CA GLU A 198 59.83 -17.76 9.63
C GLU A 198 60.43 -16.92 10.77
N ILE A 199 61.64 -16.37 10.55
CA ILE A 199 62.39 -15.56 11.55
C ILE A 199 61.55 -14.38 12.08
N ALA A 200 60.75 -13.74 11.22
CA ALA A 200 59.97 -12.54 11.58
C ALA A 200 59.03 -12.77 12.78
N GLN A 201 58.39 -13.94 12.86
CA GLN A 201 57.49 -14.28 13.97
C GLN A 201 58.25 -14.40 15.30
N TYR A 202 59.46 -14.96 15.27
CA TYR A 202 60.31 -15.07 16.45
C TYR A 202 60.80 -13.71 16.93
N LEU A 203 61.29 -12.85 16.02
CA LEU A 203 61.72 -11.49 16.35
C LEU A 203 60.61 -10.69 17.07
N ARG A 204 59.36 -10.81 16.61
CA ARG A 204 58.22 -10.17 17.27
C ARG A 204 58.05 -10.62 18.73
N ARG A 205 58.08 -11.93 18.99
CA ARG A 205 57.97 -12.46 20.36
C ARG A 205 59.19 -12.08 21.21
N ALA A 206 60.37 -12.09 20.60
CA ALA A 206 61.62 -11.70 21.23
C ALA A 206 61.64 -10.22 21.66
N LYS A 207 60.93 -9.33 20.95
CA LYS A 207 60.84 -7.90 21.30
C LYS A 207 60.20 -7.64 22.67
N ALA A 208 59.38 -8.59 23.17
CA ALA A 208 58.78 -8.51 24.50
C ALA A 208 59.74 -8.92 25.63
N ILE A 209 60.92 -9.47 25.33
CA ILE A 209 61.87 -9.98 26.32
C ILE A 209 63.03 -9.00 26.46
N THR A 210 63.10 -8.31 27.59
CA THR A 210 64.19 -7.37 27.89
C THR A 210 65.51 -8.12 28.15
N VAL A 211 66.60 -7.64 27.54
CA VAL A 211 67.96 -8.16 27.73
C VAL A 211 68.92 -7.00 27.94
N GLY A 212 69.36 -6.79 29.19
CA GLY A 212 70.20 -5.65 29.54
C GLY A 212 69.51 -4.31 29.23
N SER A 213 70.17 -3.45 28.44
CA SER A 213 69.62 -2.17 27.94
C SER A 213 68.91 -2.29 26.58
N SER A 214 68.71 -3.52 26.08
CA SER A 214 68.06 -3.82 24.80
C SER A 214 66.97 -4.87 25.02
N ASP A 215 66.52 -5.50 23.94
CA ASP A 215 65.59 -6.63 23.94
C ASP A 215 66.19 -7.82 23.17
N LEU A 216 65.58 -9.00 23.30
CA LEU A 216 66.05 -10.19 22.61
C LEU A 216 65.93 -10.03 21.08
N SER A 217 64.98 -9.25 20.58
CA SER A 217 64.89 -8.98 19.12
C SER A 217 66.15 -8.29 18.62
N GLY A 218 66.63 -7.25 19.32
CA GLY A 218 67.88 -6.57 19.02
C GLY A 218 69.10 -7.50 19.07
N GLN A 219 69.14 -8.42 20.05
CA GLN A 219 70.20 -9.44 20.13
C GLN A 219 70.14 -10.44 18.96
N VAL A 220 68.95 -10.84 18.52
CA VAL A 220 68.78 -11.77 17.39
C VAL A 220 69.18 -11.10 16.08
N VAL A 221 68.84 -9.83 15.88
CA VAL A 221 69.31 -9.05 14.72
C VAL A 221 70.84 -8.98 14.70
N ALA A 222 71.47 -8.67 15.83
CA ALA A 222 72.93 -8.67 15.95
C ALA A 222 73.55 -10.06 15.65
N PHE A 223 72.92 -11.14 16.13
CA PHE A 223 73.34 -12.50 15.84
C PHE A 223 73.24 -12.84 14.35
N LEU A 224 72.14 -12.47 13.69
CA LEU A 224 71.94 -12.73 12.26
C LEU A 224 73.01 -12.03 11.41
N PHE A 225 73.38 -10.79 11.74
CA PHE A 225 74.48 -10.11 11.06
C PHE A 225 75.82 -10.82 11.29
N ALA A 226 76.13 -11.21 12.52
CA ALA A 226 77.35 -11.95 12.81
C ALA A 226 77.40 -13.29 12.06
N LEU A 227 76.26 -13.96 11.88
CA LEU A 227 76.13 -15.21 11.13
C LEU A 227 76.26 -14.99 9.62
N MET A 228 75.65 -13.95 9.07
CA MET A 228 75.78 -13.57 7.66
C MET A 228 77.21 -13.19 7.31
N ASP A 229 77.89 -12.41 8.16
CA ASP A 229 79.30 -12.06 7.99
C ASP A 229 80.21 -13.30 8.06
N LEU A 230 79.89 -14.26 8.94
CA LEU A 230 80.61 -15.53 8.98
C LEU A 230 80.43 -16.31 7.68
N ALA A 231 79.19 -16.45 7.18
CA ALA A 231 78.89 -17.13 5.92
C ALA A 231 79.57 -16.45 4.72
N ALA A 232 79.62 -15.12 4.73
CA ALA A 232 80.35 -14.31 3.75
C ALA A 232 81.86 -14.58 3.76
N SER A 233 82.43 -14.79 4.96
CA SER A 233 83.88 -14.97 5.16
C SER A 233 84.40 -16.38 4.89
N CYS A 234 83.52 -17.37 4.70
CA CYS A 234 83.91 -18.76 4.47
C CYS A 234 83.12 -19.42 3.31
N ASN A 235 83.70 -20.46 2.70
CA ASN A 235 83.08 -21.15 1.56
C ASN A 235 82.30 -22.41 1.96
N ASN A 236 82.41 -22.84 3.22
CA ASN A 236 81.81 -24.05 3.75
C ASN A 236 80.55 -23.77 4.60
N LEU A 237 80.04 -22.54 4.64
CA LEU A 237 78.77 -22.20 5.29
C LEU A 237 77.80 -21.57 4.29
N VAL A 238 76.56 -22.04 4.29
CA VAL A 238 75.43 -21.38 3.62
C VAL A 238 74.32 -21.14 4.62
N LEU A 239 73.85 -19.89 4.69
CA LEU A 239 72.67 -19.51 5.46
C LEU A 239 71.47 -19.40 4.52
N VAL A 240 70.45 -20.22 4.74
CA VAL A 240 69.13 -20.13 4.09
C VAL A 240 68.12 -19.64 5.11
N TYR A 241 67.37 -18.59 4.80
CA TYR A 241 66.34 -18.11 5.70
C TYR A 241 65.09 -17.61 4.99
N THR A 242 63.97 -17.62 5.70
CA THR A 242 62.68 -17.15 5.20
C THR A 242 62.13 -15.99 6.03
N LEU A 243 61.35 -15.13 5.36
CA LEU A 243 60.51 -14.12 5.99
C LEU A 243 59.04 -14.41 5.65
N ALA A 244 58.14 -14.10 6.57
CA ALA A 244 56.69 -14.15 6.33
C ALA A 244 56.32 -13.30 5.11
N SER A 245 55.22 -13.64 4.42
CA SER A 245 54.75 -12.79 3.33
C SER A 245 54.06 -11.56 3.89
N VAL A 246 54.19 -10.41 3.21
CA VAL A 246 53.48 -9.16 3.57
C VAL A 246 51.96 -9.32 3.46
N SER A 247 51.48 -10.35 2.75
CA SER A 247 50.06 -10.66 2.57
C SER A 247 49.44 -11.53 3.67
N ASP A 248 50.24 -12.05 4.60
CA ASP A 248 49.70 -12.77 5.77
C ASP A 248 49.04 -11.77 6.73
N ALA A 249 48.23 -12.25 7.69
CA ALA A 249 47.44 -11.44 8.63
C ALA A 249 48.26 -10.43 9.50
N PHE A 250 49.58 -10.38 9.31
CA PHE A 250 50.60 -9.66 10.09
C PHE A 250 51.59 -8.89 9.18
N GLY A 251 51.14 -8.45 8.00
CA GLY A 251 51.96 -7.83 6.95
C GLY A 251 52.68 -6.54 7.35
N GLU A 252 52.04 -5.66 8.14
CA GLU A 252 52.61 -4.35 8.53
C GLU A 252 53.85 -4.49 9.42
N GLU A 253 53.84 -5.46 10.33
CA GLU A 253 54.92 -5.74 11.28
C GLU A 253 56.10 -6.43 10.57
N THR A 254 55.80 -7.27 9.58
CA THR A 254 56.80 -7.90 8.70
C THR A 254 57.47 -6.86 7.80
N ALA A 255 56.73 -5.86 7.34
CA ALA A 255 57.26 -4.75 6.54
C ALA A 255 58.21 -3.87 7.37
N THR A 256 57.87 -3.56 8.63
CA THR A 256 58.75 -2.79 9.53
C THR A 256 60.03 -3.56 9.87
N LEU A 257 59.95 -4.87 10.12
CA LEU A 257 61.13 -5.71 10.36
C LEU A 257 62.01 -5.85 9.11
N LYS A 258 61.37 -5.98 7.93
CA LYS A 258 62.09 -5.93 6.65
C LYS A 258 62.80 -4.58 6.54
N GLU A 259 62.13 -3.47 6.72
CA GLU A 259 62.74 -2.13 6.74
C GLU A 259 63.87 -1.99 7.77
N GLU A 260 63.77 -2.56 8.98
CA GLU A 260 64.86 -2.53 9.98
C GLU A 260 66.10 -3.33 9.52
N LEU A 261 65.89 -4.54 9.00
CA LEU A 261 66.97 -5.35 8.39
C LEU A 261 67.54 -4.66 7.14
N GLU A 262 66.71 -3.96 6.38
CA GLU A 262 67.09 -3.24 5.18
C GLU A 262 67.76 -1.89 5.47
N ALA A 263 67.40 -1.20 6.55
CA ALA A 263 67.94 0.10 6.94
C ALA A 263 69.33 -0.03 7.59
N GLN A 264 69.63 -1.17 8.23
CA GLN A 264 70.96 -1.48 8.76
C GLN A 264 71.92 -2.04 7.67
N LYS A 265 71.51 -2.06 6.38
CA LYS A 265 72.30 -2.57 5.24
C LYS A 265 73.56 -1.74 4.95
N THR A 266 74.69 -2.19 5.47
CA THR A 266 76.01 -2.04 4.79
C THR A 266 76.41 -3.33 4.03
N SER A 267 75.66 -4.44 4.21
CA SER A 267 76.00 -5.80 3.74
C SER A 267 75.24 -6.28 2.48
N ALA A 268 74.49 -5.41 1.78
CA ALA A 268 73.61 -5.76 0.64
C ALA A 268 74.31 -6.29 -0.64
N ARG A 269 75.59 -6.68 -0.59
CA ARG A 269 76.35 -7.18 -1.76
C ARG A 269 76.43 -8.70 -1.85
N GLN A 270 76.00 -9.47 -0.84
CA GLN A 270 76.19 -10.93 -0.82
C GLN A 270 74.91 -11.76 -0.55
N GLU A 271 73.76 -11.11 -0.41
CA GLU A 271 72.46 -11.78 -0.25
C GLU A 271 71.81 -12.08 -1.61
N ARG A 272 71.37 -13.33 -1.82
CA ARG A 272 70.60 -13.75 -3.00
C ARG A 272 69.15 -14.00 -2.63
N VAL A 273 68.23 -13.30 -3.30
CA VAL A 273 66.79 -13.53 -3.16
C VAL A 273 66.33 -14.53 -4.21
N LEU A 274 65.71 -15.63 -3.78
CA LEU A 274 65.15 -16.66 -4.66
C LEU A 274 63.67 -16.88 -4.37
N SER A 275 62.92 -17.20 -5.42
CA SER A 275 61.51 -17.58 -5.33
C SER A 275 61.34 -19.06 -5.70
N PRO A 276 60.58 -19.85 -4.91
CA PRO A 276 60.46 -21.31 -5.10
C PRO A 276 59.94 -21.75 -6.47
N SER A 277 59.03 -20.99 -7.09
CA SER A 277 58.39 -21.37 -8.35
C SER A 277 57.80 -20.15 -9.07
N THR A 278 57.58 -20.31 -10.38
CA THR A 278 56.87 -19.35 -11.25
C THR A 278 55.40 -19.74 -11.47
N ASP A 279 54.57 -18.81 -11.94
CA ASP A 279 53.14 -19.03 -12.19
C ASP A 279 52.83 -20.19 -13.16
N ILE A 280 53.74 -20.48 -14.10
CA ILE A 280 53.59 -21.56 -15.08
C ILE A 280 53.91 -22.93 -14.45
N GLU A 281 54.78 -22.98 -13.44
CA GLU A 281 55.18 -24.25 -12.82
C GLU A 281 54.12 -24.80 -11.86
N ILE A 282 53.19 -23.94 -11.42
CA ILE A 282 52.12 -24.31 -10.50
C ILE A 282 51.25 -25.43 -11.10
N TYR A 283 50.98 -25.41 -12.41
CA TYR A 283 50.23 -26.48 -13.09
C TYR A 283 50.87 -27.85 -12.83
N ASN A 284 52.19 -27.92 -12.95
CA ASN A 284 52.93 -29.16 -12.80
C ASN A 284 53.05 -29.60 -11.33
N ILE A 285 53.18 -28.66 -10.40
CA ILE A 285 53.16 -28.94 -8.96
C ILE A 285 51.83 -29.60 -8.56
N VAL A 286 50.70 -29.03 -9.01
CA VAL A 286 49.36 -29.53 -8.71
C VAL A 286 49.15 -30.92 -9.29
N LYS A 287 49.53 -31.15 -10.55
CA LYS A 287 49.47 -32.48 -11.18
C LYS A 287 50.27 -33.52 -10.40
N GLN A 288 51.53 -33.22 -10.05
CA GLN A 288 52.42 -34.13 -9.36
C GLN A 288 51.88 -34.53 -7.97
N ARG A 289 51.21 -33.59 -7.29
CA ARG A 289 50.63 -33.79 -5.96
C ARG A 289 49.30 -34.54 -5.97
N ILE A 290 48.49 -34.40 -7.01
CA ILE A 290 47.14 -35.02 -7.06
C ILE A 290 47.18 -36.39 -7.76
N PHE A 291 47.96 -36.53 -8.83
CA PHE A 291 47.97 -37.72 -9.68
C PHE A 291 49.26 -38.51 -9.53
N LYS A 292 49.13 -39.84 -9.56
CA LYS A 292 50.24 -40.79 -9.62
C LYS A 292 50.78 -40.90 -11.05
N SER A 293 49.89 -40.86 -12.05
CA SER A 293 50.24 -40.89 -13.47
C SER A 293 49.20 -40.18 -14.33
N ILE A 294 49.67 -39.53 -15.39
CA ILE A 294 48.86 -38.85 -16.41
C ILE A 294 49.45 -39.24 -17.78
N ASP A 295 48.60 -39.61 -18.75
CA ASP A 295 49.05 -39.91 -20.11
C ASP A 295 49.34 -38.62 -20.91
N GLU A 296 50.63 -38.29 -21.05
CA GLU A 296 51.12 -37.13 -21.80
C GLU A 296 50.73 -37.12 -23.29
N LYS A 297 50.56 -38.29 -23.92
CA LYS A 297 50.13 -38.35 -25.33
C LYS A 297 48.68 -37.92 -25.47
N ILE A 298 47.86 -38.29 -24.48
CA ILE A 298 46.45 -37.86 -24.43
C ILE A 298 46.35 -36.39 -24.07
N ALA A 299 47.18 -35.88 -23.15
CA ALA A 299 47.24 -34.45 -22.85
C ALA A 299 47.50 -33.60 -24.10
N LYS A 300 48.47 -34.00 -24.93
CA LYS A 300 48.77 -33.34 -26.22
C LYS A 300 47.59 -33.43 -27.20
N SER A 301 46.95 -34.59 -27.30
CA SER A 301 45.81 -34.81 -28.19
C SER A 301 44.59 -33.98 -27.76
N ALA A 302 44.33 -33.91 -26.46
CA ALA A 302 43.27 -33.07 -25.89
C ALA A 302 43.51 -31.59 -26.19
N ALA A 303 44.73 -31.08 -25.96
CA ALA A 303 45.07 -29.69 -26.26
C ALA A 303 44.84 -29.33 -27.74
N GLN A 304 45.18 -30.23 -28.67
CA GLN A 304 44.95 -30.04 -30.10
C GLN A 304 43.46 -30.00 -30.46
N GLU A 305 42.66 -30.90 -29.88
CA GLU A 305 41.22 -30.97 -30.13
C GLU A 305 40.46 -29.76 -29.56
N TYR A 306 40.83 -29.31 -28.35
CA TYR A 306 40.29 -28.08 -27.76
C TYR A 306 40.64 -26.86 -28.62
N LEU A 307 41.90 -26.72 -29.04
CA LEU A 307 42.31 -25.63 -29.94
C LEU A 307 41.53 -25.65 -31.27
N HIS A 308 41.31 -26.85 -31.83
CA HIS A 308 40.50 -27.00 -33.04
C HIS A 308 39.06 -26.53 -32.81
N THR A 309 38.45 -26.95 -31.69
CA THR A 309 37.11 -26.53 -31.29
C THR A 309 37.01 -25.00 -31.12
N TYR A 310 38.00 -24.38 -30.48
CA TYR A 310 38.04 -22.93 -30.27
C TYR A 310 38.16 -22.15 -31.58
N ARG A 311 38.96 -22.65 -32.53
CA ARG A 311 39.13 -22.04 -33.86
C ARG A 311 37.90 -22.22 -34.76
N ALA A 312 37.22 -23.37 -34.65
CA ALA A 312 36.02 -23.67 -35.41
C ALA A 312 34.77 -22.92 -34.89
N SER A 313 34.78 -22.51 -33.62
CA SER A 313 33.67 -21.78 -33.01
C SER A 313 33.47 -20.39 -33.62
N ARG A 314 32.22 -20.05 -33.90
CA ARG A 314 31.79 -18.71 -34.34
C ARG A 314 31.29 -17.83 -33.19
N ILE A 315 31.29 -18.35 -31.96
CA ILE A 315 30.86 -17.62 -30.77
C ILE A 315 31.94 -16.64 -30.34
N ASN A 316 31.52 -15.57 -29.64
CA ASN A 316 32.44 -14.62 -29.02
C ASN A 316 33.28 -15.32 -27.93
N LEU A 317 34.60 -15.39 -28.18
CA LEU A 317 35.62 -15.97 -27.32
C LEU A 317 36.77 -14.96 -27.17
N PRO A 318 37.56 -14.99 -26.09
CA PRO A 318 38.76 -14.16 -25.96
C PRO A 318 39.78 -14.44 -27.06
N ASP A 319 40.42 -13.41 -27.61
CA ASP A 319 41.30 -13.56 -28.78
C ASP A 319 42.50 -14.51 -28.54
N SER A 320 43.08 -14.47 -27.33
CA SER A 320 44.26 -15.25 -26.97
C SER A 320 44.04 -16.78 -26.90
N CYS A 321 42.78 -17.25 -26.85
CA CYS A 321 42.51 -18.68 -26.73
C CYS A 321 42.79 -19.48 -28.02
N LYS A 322 42.94 -18.80 -29.17
CA LYS A 322 43.16 -19.43 -30.49
C LYS A 322 44.64 -19.58 -30.86
N ASP A 323 45.53 -19.10 -30.00
CA ASP A 323 46.97 -19.06 -30.22
C ASP A 323 47.66 -20.38 -29.85
N ALA A 324 48.83 -20.62 -30.46
CA ALA A 324 49.64 -21.80 -30.16
C ALA A 324 50.11 -21.84 -28.69
N ASN A 325 50.32 -20.67 -28.07
CA ASN A 325 50.68 -20.57 -26.66
C ASN A 325 49.58 -21.12 -25.74
N HIS A 326 48.31 -20.86 -26.06
CA HIS A 326 47.19 -21.38 -25.27
C HIS A 326 47.11 -22.92 -25.34
N ALA A 327 47.45 -23.52 -26.49
CA ALA A 327 47.54 -24.97 -26.60
C ALA A 327 48.67 -25.58 -25.73
N GLN A 328 49.80 -24.86 -25.56
CA GLN A 328 50.85 -25.29 -24.63
C GLN A 328 50.37 -25.22 -23.17
N ILE A 329 49.59 -24.19 -22.82
CA ILE A 329 48.96 -24.07 -21.50
C ILE A 329 47.94 -25.19 -21.27
N LEU A 330 47.08 -25.49 -22.25
CA LEU A 330 46.13 -26.60 -22.21
C LEU A 330 46.84 -27.95 -21.96
N GLN A 331 47.91 -28.22 -22.72
CA GLN A 331 48.69 -29.45 -22.53
C GLN A 331 49.32 -29.49 -21.13
N SER A 332 49.85 -28.36 -20.66
CA SER A 332 50.52 -28.27 -19.35
C SER A 332 49.55 -28.36 -18.17
N SER A 333 48.31 -27.91 -18.33
CA SER A 333 47.28 -27.90 -17.28
C SER A 333 46.46 -29.20 -17.19
N TYR A 334 46.45 -30.02 -18.25
CA TYR A 334 45.74 -31.31 -18.27
C TYR A 334 46.06 -32.19 -17.04
N PRO A 335 45.06 -32.74 -16.31
CA PRO A 335 43.66 -32.89 -16.70
C PRO A 335 42.72 -31.75 -16.26
N PHE A 336 43.24 -30.61 -15.81
CA PHE A 336 42.43 -29.44 -15.46
C PHE A 336 42.39 -28.44 -16.61
N SER A 337 41.25 -27.76 -16.80
CA SER A 337 41.18 -26.67 -17.77
C SER A 337 41.98 -25.44 -17.30
N PRO A 338 42.59 -24.70 -18.22
CA PRO A 338 43.25 -23.43 -17.89
C PRO A 338 42.31 -22.48 -17.14
N GLU A 339 41.03 -22.45 -17.52
CA GLU A 339 40.02 -21.56 -16.93
C GLU A 339 39.70 -21.92 -15.48
N LEU A 340 39.59 -23.23 -15.17
CA LEU A 340 39.44 -23.70 -13.79
C LEU A 340 40.66 -23.34 -12.95
N PHE A 341 41.85 -23.52 -13.52
CA PHE A 341 43.08 -23.25 -12.80
C PHE A 341 43.26 -21.76 -12.53
N ASP A 342 43.07 -20.91 -13.53
CA ASP A 342 43.12 -19.45 -13.42
C ASP A 342 42.07 -18.93 -12.43
N LEU A 343 40.87 -19.49 -12.43
CA LEU A 343 39.84 -19.20 -11.43
C LEU A 343 40.38 -19.45 -10.00
N LEU A 344 40.96 -20.61 -9.73
CA LEU A 344 41.42 -20.93 -8.37
C LEU A 344 42.69 -20.17 -7.97
N THR A 345 43.63 -20.04 -8.89
CA THR A 345 44.98 -19.50 -8.61
C THR A 345 45.10 -18.00 -8.78
N LYS A 346 44.27 -17.37 -9.62
CA LYS A 346 44.28 -15.91 -9.79
C LYS A 346 43.10 -15.27 -9.07
N LYS A 347 41.88 -15.75 -9.32
CA LYS A 347 40.68 -15.15 -8.70
C LYS A 347 40.54 -15.56 -7.23
N VAL A 348 40.32 -16.84 -6.92
CA VAL A 348 40.01 -17.27 -5.55
C VAL A 348 41.19 -17.04 -4.60
N ALA A 349 42.43 -17.24 -5.09
CA ALA A 349 43.65 -16.90 -4.35
C ALA A 349 43.81 -15.42 -3.96
N SER A 350 43.07 -14.49 -4.59
CA SER A 350 43.11 -13.08 -4.17
C SER A 350 42.35 -12.81 -2.87
N ILE A 351 41.55 -13.76 -2.37
CA ILE A 351 40.78 -13.62 -1.14
C ILE A 351 41.71 -13.81 0.07
N GLN A 352 41.73 -12.84 1.00
CA GLN A 352 42.65 -12.82 2.15
C GLN A 352 42.60 -14.09 3.02
N ASN A 353 41.41 -14.68 3.19
CA ASN A 353 41.21 -15.88 4.01
C ASN A 353 41.43 -17.20 3.24
N PHE A 354 41.77 -17.14 1.95
CA PHE A 354 42.05 -18.32 1.15
C PHE A 354 43.56 -18.56 1.07
N GLN A 355 44.02 -19.70 1.59
CA GLN A 355 45.42 -20.10 1.45
C GLN A 355 45.73 -20.42 -0.02
N ARG A 356 46.31 -19.45 -0.75
CA ARG A 356 46.46 -19.43 -2.23
C ARG A 356 46.82 -20.78 -2.86
N THR A 357 47.86 -21.44 -2.35
CA THR A 357 48.36 -22.72 -2.92
C THR A 357 47.75 -23.93 -2.22
N ARG A 358 47.72 -23.93 -0.87
CA ARG A 358 47.24 -25.08 -0.07
C ARG A 358 45.73 -25.29 -0.18
N GLY A 359 44.96 -24.20 -0.14
CA GLY A 359 43.51 -24.21 -0.33
C GLY A 359 43.13 -24.68 -1.72
N ALA A 360 43.82 -24.22 -2.77
CA ALA A 360 43.56 -24.66 -4.14
C ALA A 360 43.87 -26.15 -4.35
N LEU A 361 45.01 -26.63 -3.84
CA LEU A 361 45.37 -28.06 -3.88
C LEU A 361 44.33 -28.92 -3.17
N ARG A 362 43.95 -28.55 -1.95
CA ARG A 362 42.98 -29.30 -1.16
C ARG A 362 41.62 -29.34 -1.84
N LEU A 363 41.15 -28.21 -2.34
CA LEU A 363 39.90 -28.11 -3.09
C LEU A 363 39.92 -28.99 -4.35
N LEU A 364 40.97 -28.92 -5.16
CA LEU A 364 41.11 -29.76 -6.35
C LEU A 364 41.16 -31.25 -6.00
N ALA A 365 41.83 -31.62 -4.91
CA ALA A 365 41.84 -32.99 -4.41
C ALA A 365 40.43 -33.45 -3.98
N MET A 366 39.64 -32.60 -3.33
CA MET A 366 38.24 -32.87 -2.98
C MET A 366 37.37 -33.06 -4.24
N VAL A 367 37.55 -32.20 -5.25
CA VAL A 367 36.82 -32.31 -6.53
C VAL A 367 37.20 -33.60 -7.26
N VAL A 368 38.49 -33.94 -7.36
CA VAL A 368 38.95 -35.18 -7.98
C VAL A 368 38.40 -36.40 -7.23
N ARG A 369 38.43 -36.40 -5.89
CA ARG A 369 37.83 -37.46 -5.08
C ARG A 369 36.34 -37.62 -5.37
N TYR A 370 35.58 -36.51 -5.41
CA TYR A 370 34.16 -36.52 -5.73
C TYR A 370 33.90 -37.10 -7.13
N LEU A 371 34.64 -36.65 -8.15
CA LEU A 371 34.46 -37.12 -9.52
C LEU A 371 34.75 -38.62 -9.67
N TRP A 372 35.73 -39.16 -8.93
CA TRP A 372 36.08 -40.58 -8.97
C TRP A 372 35.11 -41.49 -8.18
N GLN A 373 34.15 -40.94 -7.42
CA GLN A 373 33.12 -41.76 -6.76
C GLN A 373 32.06 -42.28 -7.74
N ASP A 374 31.76 -41.55 -8.82
CA ASP A 374 30.81 -41.98 -9.86
C ASP A 374 31.36 -41.71 -11.29
N PRO A 375 32.25 -42.57 -11.82
CA PRO A 375 32.95 -42.35 -13.09
C PRO A 375 32.09 -42.68 -14.32
N LYS A 376 30.81 -42.31 -14.33
CA LYS A 376 29.87 -42.56 -15.44
C LYS A 376 29.83 -41.45 -16.48
N ALA A 377 30.19 -40.23 -16.09
CA ALA A 377 30.15 -39.06 -16.98
C ALA A 377 31.36 -39.05 -17.94
N TRP A 378 31.14 -38.68 -19.20
CA TRP A 378 32.25 -38.44 -20.12
C TRP A 378 32.89 -37.07 -19.84
N ILE A 379 34.03 -37.08 -19.13
CA ILE A 379 34.78 -35.88 -18.77
C ILE A 379 36.15 -35.93 -19.46
N PRO A 380 36.39 -35.22 -20.56
CA PRO A 380 37.70 -35.20 -21.24
C PRO A 380 38.74 -34.36 -20.48
N MET A 381 38.28 -33.35 -19.74
CA MET A 381 39.08 -32.45 -18.90
C MET A 381 38.18 -31.86 -17.80
N ILE A 382 38.74 -31.53 -16.64
CA ILE A 382 37.99 -30.97 -15.50
C ILE A 382 37.87 -29.44 -15.68
N HIS A 383 36.63 -28.97 -15.83
CA HIS A 383 36.24 -27.56 -16.01
C HIS A 383 35.56 -26.97 -14.77
N PRO A 384 35.39 -25.63 -14.65
CA PRO A 384 34.75 -24.99 -13.51
C PRO A 384 33.39 -25.57 -13.12
N HIS A 385 32.53 -25.87 -14.11
CA HIS A 385 31.20 -26.41 -13.88
C HIS A 385 31.16 -27.83 -13.26
N HIS A 386 32.28 -28.56 -13.29
CA HIS A 386 32.41 -29.87 -12.65
C HIS A 386 32.58 -29.78 -11.13
N ILE A 387 32.89 -28.61 -10.59
CA ILE A 387 32.94 -28.40 -9.13
C ILE A 387 31.51 -28.61 -8.59
N PRO A 388 31.31 -29.55 -7.64
CA PRO A 388 29.98 -29.97 -7.18
C PRO A 388 29.34 -28.98 -6.18
N ILE A 389 29.27 -27.69 -6.53
CA ILE A 389 28.62 -26.65 -5.70
C ILE A 389 27.15 -27.02 -5.46
N GLY A 390 26.77 -27.00 -4.19
CA GLY A 390 25.43 -27.36 -3.70
C GLY A 390 25.17 -28.86 -3.58
N ILE A 391 26.04 -29.72 -4.11
CA ILE A 391 25.89 -31.18 -4.03
C ILE A 391 26.80 -31.74 -2.94
N ASP A 392 28.10 -31.43 -3.00
CA ASP A 392 29.06 -31.85 -1.97
C ASP A 392 29.18 -30.74 -0.92
N GLU A 393 28.78 -31.04 0.31
CA GLU A 393 28.79 -30.09 1.44
C GLU A 393 30.21 -29.66 1.82
N GLY A 394 31.19 -30.57 1.70
CA GLY A 394 32.60 -30.25 1.95
C GLY A 394 33.10 -29.18 0.98
N VAL A 395 32.93 -29.40 -0.32
CA VAL A 395 33.33 -28.46 -1.38
C VAL A 395 32.53 -27.16 -1.29
N THR A 396 31.23 -27.23 -0.99
CA THR A 396 30.39 -26.03 -0.85
C THR A 396 30.83 -25.16 0.33
N GLY A 397 31.27 -25.79 1.43
CA GLY A 397 31.85 -25.10 2.59
C GLY A 397 33.13 -24.32 2.25
N GLU A 398 33.94 -24.82 1.31
CA GLU A 398 35.17 -24.14 0.85
C GLU A 398 34.91 -22.80 0.18
N PHE A 399 33.73 -22.63 -0.43
CA PHE A 399 33.35 -21.43 -1.16
C PHE A 399 32.39 -20.52 -0.38
N THR A 400 32.00 -20.92 0.83
CA THR A 400 31.02 -20.21 1.65
C THR A 400 31.57 -19.94 3.05
N SER A 401 31.38 -20.85 4.00
CA SER A 401 31.75 -20.68 5.42
C SER A 401 33.25 -20.44 5.61
N ARG A 402 34.12 -21.19 4.91
CA ARG A 402 35.59 -21.02 5.01
C ARG A 402 36.07 -19.66 4.54
N LEU A 403 35.41 -19.09 3.53
CA LEU A 403 35.71 -17.76 3.02
C LEU A 403 35.01 -16.65 3.81
N GLN A 404 34.36 -16.97 4.94
CA GLN A 404 33.55 -16.06 5.73
C GLN A 404 32.42 -15.41 4.91
N ARG A 405 31.87 -16.16 3.95
CA ARG A 405 30.72 -15.76 3.12
C ARG A 405 29.55 -16.73 3.26
N PRO A 406 28.98 -16.88 4.47
CA PRO A 406 27.85 -17.81 4.69
C PRO A 406 26.61 -17.44 3.85
N LEU A 407 26.40 -16.15 3.56
CA LEU A 407 25.25 -15.67 2.76
C LEU A 407 25.29 -16.13 1.29
N MET A 408 26.45 -16.52 0.77
CA MET A 408 26.58 -17.12 -0.56
C MET A 408 25.93 -18.53 -0.65
N ARG A 409 25.45 -19.10 0.46
CA ARG A 409 24.63 -20.33 0.42
C ARG A 409 23.23 -20.08 -0.15
N ASN A 410 22.69 -18.87 0.04
CA ASN A 410 21.36 -18.49 -0.43
C ASN A 410 21.24 -18.55 -1.97
N PRO A 411 22.13 -17.95 -2.78
CA PRO A 411 22.10 -18.10 -4.23
C PRO A 411 22.28 -19.54 -4.69
N ILE A 412 23.05 -20.37 -3.97
CA ILE A 412 23.20 -21.79 -4.30
C ILE A 412 21.85 -22.48 -4.18
N GLN A 413 21.19 -22.37 -3.03
CA GLN A 413 19.92 -23.04 -2.75
C GLN A 413 18.78 -22.53 -3.64
N ALA A 414 18.70 -21.22 -3.90
CA ALA A 414 17.62 -20.65 -4.70
C ALA A 414 17.81 -20.91 -6.21
N ASP A 415 19.03 -20.75 -6.73
CA ASP A 415 19.25 -20.63 -8.18
C ASP A 415 20.10 -21.73 -8.81
N ILE A 416 20.99 -22.38 -8.05
CA ILE A 416 21.95 -23.35 -8.60
C ILE A 416 21.53 -24.78 -8.33
N PHE A 417 21.42 -25.16 -7.06
CA PHE A 417 21.09 -26.52 -6.65
C PHE A 417 20.52 -26.54 -5.24
N ASN A 418 19.38 -27.22 -5.09
CA ASN A 418 18.80 -27.53 -3.80
C ASN A 418 18.47 -29.02 -3.72
N ALA A 419 18.94 -29.69 -2.67
CA ALA A 419 18.67 -31.10 -2.41
C ALA A 419 17.30 -31.32 -1.76
N GLU A 420 16.85 -30.37 -0.92
CA GLU A 420 15.66 -30.51 -0.07
C GLU A 420 14.65 -29.38 -0.33
N GLY A 421 13.40 -29.72 -0.66
CA GLY A 421 12.33 -28.74 -0.86
C GLY A 421 12.13 -28.32 -2.33
N LYS A 422 11.94 -27.01 -2.58
CA LYS A 422 11.71 -26.48 -3.93
C LYS A 422 13.02 -26.60 -4.75
N PRO A 423 12.99 -27.22 -5.94
CA PRO A 423 14.16 -27.30 -6.80
C PRO A 423 14.63 -25.90 -7.21
N ALA A 424 15.94 -25.70 -7.24
CA ALA A 424 16.56 -24.45 -7.65
C ALA A 424 16.25 -24.13 -9.13
N HIS A 425 16.31 -22.85 -9.50
CA HIS A 425 15.95 -22.40 -10.86
C HIS A 425 16.74 -23.12 -11.97
N ALA A 426 18.05 -23.35 -11.79
CA ALA A 426 18.85 -24.11 -12.73
C ALA A 426 18.36 -25.57 -12.87
N GLN A 427 18.07 -26.26 -11.75
CA GLN A 427 17.54 -27.63 -11.78
C GLN A 427 16.20 -27.72 -12.53
N VAL A 428 15.32 -26.73 -12.33
CA VAL A 428 14.03 -26.69 -13.05
C VAL A 428 14.25 -26.54 -14.55
N HIS A 429 15.20 -25.70 -14.96
CA HIS A 429 15.51 -25.49 -16.37
C HIS A 429 16.20 -26.70 -17.01
N ASP A 430 17.06 -27.40 -16.26
CA ASP A 430 17.80 -28.56 -16.74
C ASP A 430 16.92 -29.76 -17.09
N ARG A 431 15.75 -29.92 -16.46
CA ARG A 431 14.80 -31.00 -16.80
C ARG A 431 14.46 -31.07 -18.29
N GLN A 432 14.39 -29.92 -18.97
CA GLN A 432 14.10 -29.87 -20.41
C GLN A 432 15.29 -30.37 -21.26
N TRP A 433 16.52 -30.08 -20.82
CA TRP A 433 17.76 -30.50 -21.49
C TRP A 433 18.05 -31.98 -21.27
N GLU A 434 17.88 -32.45 -20.03
CA GLU A 434 18.07 -33.85 -19.66
C GLU A 434 17.07 -34.76 -20.40
N ALA A 435 15.80 -34.34 -20.51
CA ALA A 435 14.80 -35.04 -21.31
C ALA A 435 15.16 -35.13 -22.80
N ALA A 436 15.97 -34.19 -23.31
CA ALA A 436 16.49 -34.18 -24.67
C ALA A 436 17.84 -34.91 -24.81
N GLY A 437 18.33 -35.59 -23.76
CA GLY A 437 19.62 -36.28 -23.75
C GLY A 437 20.83 -35.34 -23.82
N LYS A 438 20.65 -34.06 -23.46
CA LYS A 438 21.70 -33.04 -23.43
C LYS A 438 22.23 -32.85 -22.00
N PRO A 439 23.44 -32.28 -21.83
CA PRO A 439 23.97 -31.97 -20.50
C PRO A 439 23.11 -30.91 -19.75
N PRO A 440 23.22 -30.84 -18.42
CA PRO A 440 22.52 -29.85 -17.59
C PRO A 440 23.16 -28.46 -17.73
N PHE A 441 22.90 -27.81 -18.87
CA PHE A 441 23.50 -26.53 -19.25
C PHE A 441 23.22 -25.40 -18.24
N ALA A 442 22.04 -25.35 -17.63
CA ALA A 442 21.68 -24.32 -16.68
C ALA A 442 22.55 -24.43 -15.42
N THR A 443 22.71 -25.64 -14.89
CA THR A 443 23.63 -25.91 -13.77
C THR A 443 25.07 -25.56 -14.14
N TRP A 444 25.52 -25.89 -15.36
CA TRP A 444 26.89 -25.58 -15.78
C TRP A 444 27.16 -24.07 -15.83
N VAL A 445 26.24 -23.31 -16.43
CA VAL A 445 26.30 -21.85 -16.51
C VAL A 445 26.27 -21.24 -15.11
N ALA A 446 25.30 -21.65 -14.28
CA ALA A 446 25.10 -21.09 -12.95
C ALA A 446 26.31 -21.35 -12.03
N ARG A 447 26.87 -22.57 -12.02
CA ARG A 447 28.07 -22.90 -11.24
C ARG A 447 29.28 -22.09 -11.66
N THR A 448 29.50 -21.96 -12.96
CA THR A 448 30.65 -21.22 -13.49
C THR A 448 30.55 -19.75 -13.10
N ILE A 449 29.37 -19.12 -13.26
CA ILE A 449 29.16 -17.74 -12.84
C ILE A 449 29.33 -17.59 -11.32
N PHE A 450 28.77 -18.51 -10.53
CA PHE A 450 28.87 -18.49 -9.07
C PHE A 450 30.32 -18.50 -8.60
N LEU A 451 31.13 -19.42 -9.11
CA LEU A 451 32.55 -19.52 -8.75
C LEU A 451 33.31 -18.23 -9.03
N HIS A 452 32.98 -17.54 -10.12
CA HIS A 452 33.57 -16.25 -10.46
C HIS A 452 33.00 -15.08 -9.63
N SER A 453 31.92 -15.29 -8.88
CA SER A 453 31.25 -14.28 -8.02
C SER A 453 31.74 -14.29 -6.57
N ILE A 454 32.66 -15.20 -6.23
CA ILE A 454 33.16 -15.40 -4.87
C ILE A 454 34.13 -14.28 -4.45
N ASN A 455 34.74 -13.59 -5.41
CA ASN A 455 35.50 -12.37 -5.12
C ASN A 455 34.58 -11.18 -4.86
N GLN A 456 35.03 -10.24 -4.04
CA GLN A 456 34.37 -8.95 -3.85
C GLN A 456 34.98 -7.87 -4.78
N GLY A 457 34.23 -6.79 -5.02
CA GLY A 457 34.71 -5.64 -5.79
C GLY A 457 34.63 -5.80 -7.31
N THR A 458 35.51 -5.12 -8.04
CA THR A 458 35.50 -5.04 -9.51
C THR A 458 35.87 -6.36 -10.21
N ALA A 459 36.51 -7.29 -9.49
CA ALA A 459 36.89 -8.60 -10.01
C ALA A 459 35.76 -9.65 -9.95
N ALA A 460 34.62 -9.30 -9.32
CA ALA A 460 33.48 -10.19 -9.12
C ALA A 460 32.68 -10.41 -10.41
N GLY A 461 32.43 -11.68 -10.72
CA GLY A 461 31.68 -12.11 -11.90
C GLY A 461 32.55 -12.53 -13.07
N ILE A 462 31.90 -12.84 -14.17
CA ILE A 462 32.51 -13.33 -15.41
C ILE A 462 31.89 -12.62 -16.61
N ARG A 463 32.73 -12.26 -17.59
CA ARG A 463 32.24 -11.71 -18.86
C ARG A 463 31.69 -12.81 -19.75
N ARG A 464 30.76 -12.47 -20.64
CA ARG A 464 30.14 -13.45 -21.56
C ARG A 464 31.15 -14.25 -22.39
N ALA A 465 32.18 -13.60 -22.94
CA ALA A 465 33.22 -14.29 -23.71
C ALA A 465 34.05 -15.28 -22.87
N GLU A 466 34.39 -14.90 -21.63
CA GLU A 466 35.13 -15.76 -20.68
C GLU A 466 34.27 -16.95 -20.23
N LEU A 467 32.97 -16.71 -20.00
CA LEU A 467 32.01 -17.76 -19.67
C LEU A 467 31.87 -18.78 -20.79
N ASN A 468 31.79 -18.31 -22.04
CA ASN A 468 31.75 -19.18 -23.20
C ASN A 468 33.02 -20.03 -23.30
N LEU A 469 34.20 -19.45 -23.07
CA LEU A 469 35.45 -20.20 -23.08
C LEU A 469 35.49 -21.29 -21.98
N ALA A 470 35.08 -20.96 -20.76
CA ALA A 470 35.06 -21.88 -19.62
C ALA A 470 34.06 -23.05 -19.76
N LEU A 471 33.07 -22.91 -20.64
CA LEU A 471 32.04 -23.92 -20.92
C LEU A 471 32.28 -24.66 -22.24
N LEU A 472 33.16 -24.15 -23.11
CA LEU A 472 33.41 -24.72 -24.42
C LEU A 472 34.22 -26.00 -24.32
N MET A 473 33.57 -27.12 -24.63
CA MET A 473 34.19 -28.43 -24.68
C MET A 473 34.03 -29.06 -26.07
N PRO A 474 35.00 -29.85 -26.53
CA PRO A 474 34.83 -30.67 -27.72
C PRO A 474 33.54 -31.50 -27.63
N GLN A 475 32.81 -31.61 -28.73
CA GLN A 475 31.57 -32.38 -28.86
C GLN A 475 30.37 -31.86 -28.04
N VAL A 476 30.52 -30.75 -27.32
CA VAL A 476 29.40 -30.03 -26.69
C VAL A 476 29.00 -28.87 -27.60
N GLU A 477 27.71 -28.82 -27.95
CA GLU A 477 27.17 -27.75 -28.78
C GLU A 477 26.93 -26.50 -27.91
N ILE A 478 27.75 -25.48 -28.11
CA ILE A 478 27.75 -24.28 -27.25
C ILE A 478 26.69 -23.24 -27.64
N SER A 479 25.97 -23.42 -28.75
CA SER A 479 24.89 -22.53 -29.20
C SER A 479 23.75 -22.40 -28.16
N TYR A 480 23.62 -23.36 -27.26
CA TYR A 480 22.59 -23.37 -26.21
C TYR A 480 22.92 -22.51 -24.99
N ILE A 481 24.18 -22.11 -24.78
CA ILE A 481 24.60 -21.38 -23.58
C ILE A 481 23.96 -20.00 -23.49
N ASP A 482 23.89 -19.28 -24.61
CA ASP A 482 23.30 -17.94 -24.66
C ASP A 482 21.80 -17.94 -24.31
N PRO A 483 20.94 -18.78 -24.94
CA PRO A 483 19.54 -18.93 -24.53
C PRO A 483 19.36 -19.37 -23.07
N VAL A 484 20.24 -20.25 -22.58
CA VAL A 484 20.21 -20.72 -21.18
C VAL A 484 20.52 -19.58 -20.23
N LEU A 485 21.53 -18.76 -20.52
CA LEU A 485 21.89 -17.60 -19.72
C LEU A 485 20.78 -16.56 -19.70
N ASP A 486 20.18 -16.25 -20.85
CA ASP A 486 19.09 -15.26 -20.94
C ASP A 486 17.88 -15.72 -20.12
N ARG A 487 17.54 -17.01 -20.18
CA ARG A 487 16.45 -17.61 -19.39
C ARG A 487 16.77 -17.67 -17.90
N LEU A 488 17.99 -18.04 -17.52
CA LEU A 488 18.42 -17.97 -16.11
C LEU A 488 18.36 -16.53 -15.60
N THR A 489 18.74 -15.56 -16.42
CA THR A 489 18.72 -14.14 -16.04
C THR A 489 17.30 -13.63 -15.77
N SER A 490 16.27 -14.17 -16.42
CA SER A 490 14.89 -13.77 -16.14
C SER A 490 14.33 -14.37 -14.85
N VAL A 491 14.75 -15.59 -14.46
CA VAL A 491 14.14 -16.32 -13.32
C VAL A 491 14.99 -16.33 -12.05
N ALA A 492 16.31 -16.40 -12.16
CA ALA A 492 17.20 -16.61 -11.01
C ALA A 492 17.24 -15.36 -10.12
N TRP A 493 16.98 -15.51 -8.82
CA TRP A 493 16.80 -14.38 -7.91
C TRP A 493 18.09 -13.58 -7.66
N TYR A 494 19.21 -14.27 -7.52
CA TYR A 494 20.50 -13.71 -7.10
C TYR A 494 21.45 -13.43 -8.27
N LEU A 495 21.10 -13.91 -9.48
CA LEU A 495 21.89 -13.66 -10.68
C LEU A 495 21.66 -12.22 -11.18
N ASP A 496 22.73 -11.48 -11.33
CA ASP A 496 22.79 -10.11 -11.85
C ASP A 496 23.67 -10.08 -13.09
N ILE A 497 23.19 -9.44 -14.15
CA ILE A 497 24.01 -9.11 -15.32
C ILE A 497 24.06 -7.60 -15.46
N ASP A 498 25.28 -7.06 -15.42
CA ASP A 498 25.50 -5.64 -15.66
C ASP A 498 25.19 -5.30 -17.14
N PRO A 499 24.26 -4.38 -17.42
CA PRO A 499 23.84 -4.06 -18.78
C PRO A 499 24.93 -3.36 -19.61
N ILE A 500 25.92 -2.73 -18.98
CA ILE A 500 27.01 -2.02 -19.65
C ILE A 500 28.19 -2.97 -19.86
N THR A 501 28.63 -3.64 -18.80
CA THR A 501 29.85 -4.46 -18.85
C THR A 501 29.58 -5.90 -19.28
N THR A 502 28.31 -6.33 -19.31
CA THR A 502 27.86 -7.71 -19.56
C THR A 502 28.43 -8.74 -18.57
N ILE A 503 28.90 -8.27 -17.42
CA ILE A 503 29.44 -9.13 -16.37
C ILE A 503 28.28 -9.79 -15.65
N ALA A 504 28.24 -11.12 -15.68
CA ALA A 504 27.31 -11.93 -14.92
C ALA A 504 27.91 -12.28 -13.55
N ARG A 505 27.12 -12.13 -12.48
CA ARG A 505 27.53 -12.46 -11.12
C ARG A 505 26.35 -12.84 -10.22
N PHE A 506 26.59 -13.72 -9.26
CA PHE A 506 25.69 -13.96 -8.14
C PHE A 506 25.97 -12.98 -7.00
N LYS A 507 24.91 -12.42 -6.43
CA LYS A 507 24.95 -11.54 -5.24
C LYS A 507 24.55 -12.30 -3.99
N GLU A 508 24.89 -11.76 -2.82
CA GLU A 508 24.44 -12.30 -1.51
C GLU A 508 22.98 -11.99 -1.25
N GLU A 509 22.48 -10.92 -1.85
CA GLU A 509 21.11 -10.46 -1.72
C GLU A 509 20.32 -10.71 -3.01
N PRO A 510 19.05 -11.14 -2.92
CA PRO A 510 18.23 -11.41 -4.09
C PRO A 510 17.80 -10.11 -4.78
N SER A 511 17.57 -10.12 -6.09
CA SER A 511 17.05 -8.96 -6.79
C SER A 511 15.60 -8.68 -6.42
N ILE A 512 15.35 -7.53 -5.79
CA ILE A 512 14.01 -7.07 -5.41
C ILE A 512 13.04 -7.11 -6.61
N ASN A 513 13.51 -6.70 -7.79
CA ASN A 513 12.70 -6.69 -9.01
C ASN A 513 12.18 -8.09 -9.37
N LYS A 514 13.03 -9.11 -9.22
CA LYS A 514 12.69 -10.49 -9.56
C LYS A 514 11.74 -11.11 -8.53
N ILE A 515 11.96 -10.82 -7.25
CA ILE A 515 11.06 -11.24 -6.16
C ILE A 515 9.65 -10.65 -6.38
N ILE A 516 9.57 -9.35 -6.69
CA ILE A 516 8.29 -8.68 -6.99
C ILE A 516 7.63 -9.29 -8.22
N ALA A 517 8.39 -9.58 -9.28
CA ALA A 517 7.85 -10.15 -10.52
C ALA A 517 7.23 -11.54 -10.30
N GLU A 518 7.92 -12.45 -9.60
CA GLU A 518 7.38 -13.78 -9.27
C GLU A 518 6.13 -13.68 -8.40
N GLU A 519 6.14 -12.83 -7.36
CA GLU A 519 4.99 -12.66 -6.49
C GLU A 519 3.80 -12.00 -7.23
N LYS A 520 4.08 -11.10 -8.17
CA LYS A 520 3.08 -10.47 -9.05
C LYS A 520 2.38 -11.49 -9.95
N GLU A 521 3.10 -12.50 -10.44
CA GLU A 521 2.51 -13.58 -11.24
C GLU A 521 1.52 -14.45 -10.44
N GLN A 522 1.73 -14.58 -9.12
CA GLN A 522 0.81 -15.30 -8.24
C GLN A 522 -0.49 -14.54 -7.96
N ILE A 523 -0.54 -13.23 -8.25
CA ILE A 523 -1.71 -12.40 -7.96
C ILE A 523 -2.71 -12.47 -9.13
N GLY A 524 -3.84 -13.10 -8.85
CA GLY A 524 -4.96 -13.18 -9.77
C GLY A 524 -5.58 -11.82 -10.09
N ASN A 525 -6.18 -11.71 -11.28
CA ASN A 525 -6.91 -10.50 -11.70
C ASN A 525 -8.07 -10.16 -10.76
N LEU A 526 -8.75 -11.16 -10.19
CA LEU A 526 -9.87 -10.98 -9.28
C LEU A 526 -9.44 -10.21 -8.02
N THR A 527 -8.38 -10.66 -7.35
CA THR A 527 -7.83 -10.02 -6.15
C THR A 527 -7.42 -8.57 -6.39
N ALA A 528 -6.82 -8.29 -7.55
CA ALA A 528 -6.47 -6.92 -7.93
C ALA A 528 -7.71 -6.04 -8.15
N LYS A 529 -8.74 -6.57 -8.82
CA LYS A 529 -10.02 -5.88 -9.04
C LYS A 529 -10.75 -5.57 -7.72
N ASP A 530 -10.79 -6.52 -6.78
CA ASP A 530 -11.43 -6.32 -5.48
C ASP A 530 -10.73 -5.24 -4.67
N HIS A 531 -9.39 -5.21 -4.69
CA HIS A 531 -8.63 -4.12 -4.07
C HIS A 531 -8.94 -2.76 -4.71
N LEU A 532 -9.05 -2.70 -6.04
CA LEU A 532 -9.45 -1.48 -6.75
C LEU A 532 -10.86 -1.02 -6.39
N ARG A 533 -11.83 -1.92 -6.18
CA ARG A 533 -13.19 -1.59 -5.71
C ARG A 533 -13.15 -0.91 -4.35
N SER A 534 -12.50 -1.52 -3.36
CA SER A 534 -12.37 -0.92 -2.03
C SER A 534 -11.65 0.44 -2.07
N ARG A 535 -10.62 0.57 -2.91
CA ARG A 535 -9.86 1.82 -3.06
C ARG A 535 -10.67 2.91 -3.74
N ARG A 536 -11.46 2.58 -4.76
CA ARG A 536 -12.40 3.48 -5.44
C ARG A 536 -13.39 4.08 -4.46
N ASP A 537 -14.02 3.22 -3.65
CA ASP A 537 -15.05 3.66 -2.69
C ASP A 537 -14.46 4.58 -1.62
N SER A 538 -13.22 4.31 -1.20
CA SER A 538 -12.47 5.19 -0.29
C SER A 538 -12.10 6.55 -0.91
N ILE A 539 -11.70 6.57 -2.19
CA ILE A 539 -11.28 7.79 -2.90
C ILE A 539 -12.46 8.73 -3.18
N PHE A 540 -13.63 8.16 -3.50
CA PHE A 540 -14.85 8.89 -3.84
C PHE A 540 -15.88 8.93 -2.70
N ALA A 541 -15.45 8.65 -1.46
CA ALA A 541 -16.30 8.61 -0.27
C ALA A 541 -17.16 9.87 -0.09
N ASN A 542 -18.26 9.77 0.66
CA ASN A 542 -19.21 10.87 0.88
C ASN A 542 -18.53 12.17 1.31
N LYS A 543 -18.81 13.26 0.58
CA LYS A 543 -18.38 14.62 0.96
C LYS A 543 -19.39 15.68 0.51
N VAL A 544 -19.34 16.06 -0.77
CA VAL A 544 -20.29 17.01 -1.39
C VAL A 544 -21.41 16.26 -2.10
N PHE A 545 -21.08 15.09 -2.63
CA PHE A 545 -22.02 14.17 -3.25
C PHE A 545 -22.13 12.91 -2.40
N THR A 546 -23.32 12.31 -2.39
CA THR A 546 -23.58 11.02 -1.75
C THR A 546 -23.13 9.91 -2.70
N LEU A 547 -22.09 9.17 -2.31
CA LEU A 547 -21.56 8.04 -3.05
C LEU A 547 -22.59 6.91 -3.08
N VAL A 548 -22.91 6.45 -4.29
CA VAL A 548 -23.53 5.15 -4.53
C VAL A 548 -22.49 4.29 -5.25
N ALA A 549 -21.88 3.37 -4.51
CA ALA A 549 -20.80 2.51 -4.99
C ALA A 549 -21.36 1.28 -5.69
N SER A 550 -20.93 1.01 -6.93
CA SER A 550 -21.33 -0.16 -7.72
C SER A 550 -22.85 -0.43 -7.73
N PRO A 551 -23.71 0.51 -8.13
CA PRO A 551 -25.13 0.20 -8.29
C PRO A 551 -25.30 -0.87 -9.38
N GLU A 552 -26.07 -1.92 -9.09
CA GLU A 552 -26.35 -3.02 -10.02
C GLU A 552 -27.70 -2.82 -10.72
N SER A 553 -28.60 -2.03 -10.14
CA SER A 553 -29.93 -1.75 -10.66
C SER A 553 -30.40 -0.33 -10.38
N SER A 554 -31.49 0.08 -11.04
CA SER A 554 -32.16 1.36 -10.75
C SER A 554 -32.75 1.45 -9.33
N GLY A 555 -32.91 0.31 -8.65
CA GLY A 555 -33.41 0.24 -7.27
C GLY A 555 -32.39 0.69 -6.23
N ASP A 556 -31.10 0.62 -6.54
CA ASP A 556 -30.01 0.93 -5.60
C ASP A 556 -29.79 2.45 -5.40
N VAL A 557 -30.50 3.27 -6.17
CA VAL A 557 -30.36 4.73 -6.18
C VAL A 557 -31.69 5.38 -5.83
N ASP A 558 -31.77 5.96 -4.63
CA ASP A 558 -32.95 6.69 -4.15
C ASP A 558 -33.36 7.84 -5.10
N ASP A 559 -34.67 8.06 -5.25
CA ASP A 559 -35.22 9.21 -6.00
C ASP A 559 -35.63 10.31 -5.02
N LYS A 560 -34.66 11.11 -4.56
CA LYS A 560 -34.83 12.19 -3.58
C LYS A 560 -34.34 13.55 -4.11
N PRO A 561 -34.97 14.67 -3.73
CA PRO A 561 -34.60 16.01 -4.22
C PRO A 561 -33.39 16.64 -3.51
N ASP A 562 -33.06 16.21 -2.30
CA ASP A 562 -32.16 16.95 -1.41
C ASP A 562 -30.68 16.64 -1.64
N ASP A 563 -30.29 15.39 -1.89
CA ASP A 563 -28.88 15.01 -2.08
C ASP A 563 -28.55 14.83 -3.58
N ILE A 564 -27.29 15.02 -3.95
CA ILE A 564 -26.78 14.63 -5.29
C ILE A 564 -26.13 13.26 -5.14
N ALA A 565 -26.61 12.26 -5.88
CA ALA A 565 -26.02 10.94 -5.91
C ALA A 565 -24.88 10.87 -6.94
N LEU A 566 -23.67 10.53 -6.48
CA LEU A 566 -22.54 10.16 -7.33
C LEU A 566 -22.49 8.65 -7.47
N CYS A 567 -23.03 8.14 -8.57
CA CYS A 567 -23.05 6.73 -8.93
C CYS A 567 -21.72 6.36 -9.59
N VAL A 568 -20.86 5.64 -8.87
CA VAL A 568 -19.59 5.15 -9.43
C VAL A 568 -19.80 3.73 -9.94
N ILE A 569 -19.81 3.58 -11.27
CA ILE A 569 -20.16 2.32 -11.94
C ILE A 569 -19.03 1.30 -11.79
N ASP A 570 -19.37 0.06 -11.48
CA ASP A 570 -18.39 -1.02 -11.46
C ASP A 570 -17.83 -1.25 -12.87
N PHE A 571 -16.52 -1.42 -12.98
CA PHE A 571 -15.87 -1.63 -14.26
C PHE A 571 -16.27 -2.96 -14.94
N ASP A 572 -16.84 -3.93 -14.21
CA ASP A 572 -17.40 -5.15 -14.83
C ASP A 572 -18.83 -4.92 -15.36
N GLN A 573 -19.52 -3.86 -14.93
CA GLN A 573 -20.88 -3.52 -15.33
C GLN A 573 -20.93 -2.49 -16.46
N GLY A 574 -19.92 -1.62 -16.58
CA GLY A 574 -19.84 -0.66 -17.67
C GLY A 574 -18.51 0.07 -17.75
N THR A 575 -17.95 0.15 -18.96
CA THR A 575 -16.73 0.92 -19.28
C THR A 575 -16.92 1.69 -20.57
N VAL A 576 -16.14 2.76 -20.73
CA VAL A 576 -16.02 3.52 -21.98
C VAL A 576 -14.57 3.49 -22.49
N ASN A 577 -14.35 3.81 -23.76
CA ASN A 577 -13.02 3.91 -24.36
C ASN A 577 -12.66 5.36 -24.69
N ALA A 578 -13.61 6.13 -25.22
CA ALA A 578 -13.40 7.48 -25.71
C ALA A 578 -14.36 8.50 -25.10
N SER A 579 -13.99 9.78 -25.15
CA SER A 579 -14.79 10.91 -24.64
C SER A 579 -16.08 11.17 -25.43
N THR A 580 -16.27 10.50 -26.57
CA THR A 580 -17.47 10.58 -27.42
C THR A 580 -18.42 9.40 -27.22
N ASP A 581 -18.06 8.43 -26.38
CA ASP A 581 -18.89 7.25 -26.15
C ASP A 581 -20.17 7.64 -25.41
N VAL A 582 -21.26 6.95 -25.75
CA VAL A 582 -22.55 7.08 -25.08
C VAL A 582 -22.51 6.43 -23.69
N ALA A 583 -23.45 6.83 -22.83
CA ALA A 583 -23.59 6.24 -21.50
C ALA A 583 -23.87 4.73 -21.61
N PRO A 584 -23.25 3.88 -20.75
CA PRO A 584 -23.57 2.46 -20.69
C PRO A 584 -25.06 2.22 -20.40
N ASN A 585 -25.62 1.09 -20.86
CA ASN A 585 -27.04 0.77 -20.69
C ASN A 585 -27.52 0.85 -19.23
N LEU A 586 -26.70 0.36 -18.29
CA LEU A 586 -26.99 0.44 -16.86
C LEU A 586 -27.12 1.89 -16.37
N VAL A 587 -26.27 2.79 -16.85
CA VAL A 587 -26.34 4.22 -16.53
C VAL A 587 -27.65 4.82 -17.06
N GLU A 588 -28.04 4.49 -18.29
CA GLU A 588 -29.31 4.96 -18.85
C GLU A 588 -30.53 4.41 -18.09
N GLN A 589 -30.47 3.14 -17.63
CA GLN A 589 -31.53 2.53 -16.83
C GLN A 589 -31.67 3.22 -15.47
N ILE A 590 -30.57 3.43 -14.75
CA ILE A 590 -30.58 4.13 -13.45
C ILE A 590 -31.04 5.59 -13.63
N PHE A 591 -30.65 6.24 -14.72
CA PHE A 591 -31.04 7.62 -15.00
C PHE A 591 -32.55 7.78 -15.24
N ASN A 592 -33.19 6.83 -15.91
CA ASN A 592 -34.60 6.92 -16.28
C ASN A 592 -35.55 6.27 -15.27
N ASN A 593 -35.10 5.30 -14.49
CA ASN A 593 -35.95 4.48 -13.61
C ASN A 593 -35.49 4.52 -12.14
N THR A 594 -36.41 4.16 -11.24
CA THR A 594 -36.18 4.03 -9.79
C THR A 594 -37.07 2.96 -9.16
N GLY A 595 -36.60 2.38 -8.05
CA GLY A 595 -37.25 1.29 -7.31
C GLY A 595 -37.25 -0.04 -8.05
N GLU A 596 -37.50 -1.13 -7.32
CA GLU A 596 -37.52 -2.50 -7.87
C GLU A 596 -38.57 -2.70 -8.98
N SER A 597 -39.68 -1.95 -8.91
CA SER A 597 -40.74 -1.98 -9.92
C SER A 597 -40.45 -1.15 -11.19
N GLY A 598 -39.29 -0.48 -11.28
CA GLY A 598 -38.87 0.27 -12.47
C GLY A 598 -39.70 1.53 -12.78
N LYS A 599 -40.18 2.25 -11.75
CA LYS A 599 -40.96 3.49 -11.93
C LYS A 599 -40.10 4.57 -12.59
N PHE A 600 -40.71 5.51 -13.32
CA PHE A 600 -39.99 6.63 -13.90
C PHE A 600 -39.40 7.54 -12.82
N ARG A 601 -38.13 7.88 -12.97
CA ARG A 601 -37.40 8.73 -12.03
C ARG A 601 -37.82 10.20 -12.18
N THR A 602 -38.09 10.85 -11.06
CA THR A 602 -38.55 12.25 -11.01
C THR A 602 -37.37 13.21 -10.90
N PHE A 603 -36.42 12.96 -9.99
CA PHE A 603 -35.34 13.89 -9.66
C PHE A 603 -34.06 13.60 -10.45
N ARG A 604 -34.18 13.51 -11.77
CA ARG A 604 -33.06 13.16 -12.68
C ARG A 604 -31.91 14.18 -12.64
N ASN A 605 -32.18 15.42 -12.26
CA ASN A 605 -31.15 16.45 -12.11
C ASN A 605 -30.34 16.32 -10.79
N ARG A 606 -30.45 15.21 -10.07
CA ARG A 606 -29.68 14.89 -8.86
C ARG A 606 -28.71 13.72 -9.04
N LEU A 607 -28.52 13.23 -10.25
CA LEU A 607 -27.65 12.09 -10.54
C LEU A 607 -26.36 12.52 -11.25
N LEU A 608 -25.24 11.95 -10.83
CA LEU A 608 -23.95 12.02 -11.49
C LEU A 608 -23.43 10.59 -11.66
N PHE A 609 -22.86 10.26 -12.83
CA PHE A 609 -22.32 8.93 -13.06
C PHE A 609 -20.84 9.01 -13.41
N LEU A 610 -20.02 8.22 -12.73
CA LEU A 610 -18.59 8.11 -12.98
C LEU A 610 -18.28 6.72 -13.52
N VAL A 611 -17.70 6.66 -14.72
CA VAL A 611 -17.45 5.42 -15.46
C VAL A 611 -15.96 5.27 -15.72
N ALA A 612 -15.48 4.02 -15.67
CA ALA A 612 -14.09 3.69 -15.90
C ALA A 612 -13.75 3.65 -17.40
N ASN A 613 -12.54 4.11 -17.75
CA ASN A 613 -11.93 3.87 -19.05
C ASN A 613 -11.36 2.45 -19.11
N LYS A 614 -11.66 1.69 -20.17
CA LYS A 614 -11.24 0.29 -20.29
C LYS A 614 -9.72 0.11 -20.37
N GLN A 615 -9.01 0.95 -21.13
CA GLN A 615 -7.55 0.82 -21.32
C GLN A 615 -6.79 1.23 -20.05
N GLU A 616 -7.20 2.34 -19.43
CA GLU A 616 -6.59 2.79 -18.17
C GLU A 616 -6.86 1.80 -17.02
N LEU A 617 -7.98 1.08 -17.05
CA LEU A 617 -8.28 0.02 -16.09
C LEU A 617 -7.29 -1.14 -16.18
N GLU A 618 -6.94 -1.60 -17.39
CA GLU A 618 -5.95 -2.69 -17.55
C GLU A 618 -4.59 -2.30 -16.95
N ARG A 619 -4.18 -1.04 -17.17
CA ARG A 619 -2.98 -0.47 -16.55
C ARG A 619 -3.12 -0.39 -15.02
N ALA A 620 -4.26 0.05 -14.50
CA ALA A 620 -4.51 0.12 -13.06
C ALA A 620 -4.48 -1.27 -12.40
N ILE A 621 -4.99 -2.31 -13.07
CA ILE A 621 -4.92 -3.70 -12.60
C ILE A 621 -3.46 -4.14 -12.49
N ASP A 622 -2.65 -3.91 -13.53
CA ASP A 622 -1.24 -4.34 -13.54
C ASP A 622 -0.41 -3.65 -12.44
N ILE A 623 -0.59 -2.33 -12.26
CA ILE A 623 0.05 -1.57 -11.17
C ILE A 623 -0.42 -2.07 -9.80
N THR A 624 -1.71 -2.39 -9.66
CA THR A 624 -2.27 -2.92 -8.41
C THR A 624 -1.70 -4.29 -8.06
N LYS A 625 -1.50 -5.17 -9.05
CA LYS A 625 -0.83 -6.46 -8.82
C LYS A 625 0.58 -6.27 -8.28
N GLU A 626 1.36 -5.35 -8.86
CA GLU A 626 2.71 -5.07 -8.37
C GLU A 626 2.68 -4.50 -6.94
N HIS A 627 1.74 -3.60 -6.63
CA HIS A 627 1.55 -3.08 -5.27
C HIS A 627 1.20 -4.19 -4.27
N LEU A 628 0.26 -5.06 -4.61
CA LEU A 628 -0.14 -6.19 -3.78
C LEU A 628 0.98 -7.22 -3.61
N ALA A 629 1.81 -7.44 -4.64
CA ALA A 629 3.00 -8.29 -4.55
C ALA A 629 3.96 -7.76 -3.50
N ILE A 630 4.27 -6.46 -3.55
CA ILE A 630 5.11 -5.80 -2.55
C ILE A 630 4.50 -5.92 -1.14
N GLN A 631 3.18 -5.74 -1.01
CA GLN A 631 2.50 -5.88 0.29
C GLN A 631 2.54 -7.32 0.82
N ASN A 632 2.37 -8.33 -0.03
CA ASN A 632 2.46 -9.74 0.37
C ASN A 632 3.88 -10.09 0.85
N ILE A 633 4.90 -9.63 0.12
CA ILE A 633 6.31 -9.80 0.52
C ILE A 633 6.56 -9.15 1.90
N LEU A 634 6.06 -7.92 2.09
CA LEU A 634 6.22 -7.20 3.36
C LEU A 634 5.40 -7.81 4.52
N LYS A 635 4.33 -8.56 4.26
CA LYS A 635 3.51 -9.20 5.30
C LYS A 635 3.95 -10.62 5.62
N SER A 636 4.64 -11.30 4.71
CA SER A 636 5.07 -12.69 4.89
C SER A 636 6.31 -12.77 5.81
N PRO A 637 6.22 -13.42 6.98
CA PRO A 637 7.35 -13.54 7.92
C PRO A 637 8.56 -14.27 7.29
N ASN A 638 8.30 -15.36 6.58
CA ASN A 638 9.36 -16.16 5.93
C ASN A 638 10.10 -15.33 4.87
N ARG A 639 9.36 -14.59 4.03
CA ARG A 639 9.96 -13.73 3.01
C ARG A 639 10.70 -12.54 3.62
N GLN A 640 10.26 -12.04 4.76
CA GLN A 640 10.98 -11.00 5.48
C GLN A 640 12.34 -11.50 5.96
N GLU A 641 12.42 -12.71 6.53
CA GLU A 641 13.69 -13.31 6.96
C GLU A 641 14.71 -13.44 5.83
N ASP A 642 14.26 -13.72 4.61
CA ASP A 642 15.12 -13.82 3.41
C ASP A 642 15.67 -12.47 2.90
N LEU A 643 15.14 -11.33 3.38
CA LEU A 643 15.46 -9.98 2.91
C LEU A 643 16.31 -9.19 3.90
N SER A 644 17.34 -8.51 3.39
CA SER A 644 18.19 -7.62 4.21
C SER A 644 17.45 -6.35 4.66
N GLU A 645 17.95 -5.67 5.70
CA GLU A 645 17.33 -4.44 6.21
C GLU A 645 17.22 -3.34 5.13
N ASN A 646 18.24 -3.21 4.29
CA ASN A 646 18.26 -2.24 3.19
C ASN A 646 17.19 -2.59 2.14
N GLN A 647 17.03 -3.86 1.81
CA GLN A 647 16.00 -4.33 0.88
C GLN A 647 14.59 -4.13 1.45
N ARG A 648 14.39 -4.41 2.74
CA ARG A 648 13.12 -4.13 3.43
C ARG A 648 12.79 -2.64 3.40
N LYS A 649 13.78 -1.77 3.58
CA LYS A 649 13.61 -0.32 3.46
C LYS A 649 13.22 0.09 2.03
N GLN A 650 13.95 -0.39 1.02
CA GLN A 650 13.63 -0.13 -0.39
C GLN A 650 12.25 -0.65 -0.80
N LEU A 651 11.85 -1.84 -0.33
CA LEU A 651 10.51 -2.39 -0.56
C LEU A 651 9.42 -1.55 0.11
N LYS A 652 9.65 -1.03 1.31
CA LYS A 652 8.70 -0.11 1.97
C LYS A 652 8.56 1.21 1.21
N GLU A 653 9.68 1.81 0.79
CA GLU A 653 9.68 3.05 -0.01
C GLU A 653 8.96 2.84 -1.35
N ARG A 654 9.30 1.76 -2.07
CA ARG A 654 8.65 1.39 -3.33
C ARG A 654 7.18 1.03 -3.14
N GLY A 655 6.83 0.36 -2.04
CA GLY A 655 5.46 0.05 -1.68
C GLY A 655 4.61 1.31 -1.46
N GLY A 656 5.18 2.33 -0.80
CA GLY A 656 4.55 3.64 -0.64
C GLY A 656 4.39 4.39 -1.97
N ALA A 657 5.43 4.39 -2.82
CA ALA A 657 5.36 4.99 -4.15
C ALA A 657 4.30 4.30 -5.04
N LYS A 658 4.24 2.96 -4.99
CA LYS A 658 3.24 2.17 -5.72
C LYS A 658 1.82 2.35 -5.19
N ASP A 659 1.60 2.56 -3.88
CA ASP A 659 0.27 2.92 -3.35
C ASP A 659 -0.25 4.23 -3.96
N LEU A 660 0.63 5.24 -4.05
CA LEU A 660 0.29 6.50 -4.72
C LEU A 660 0.02 6.28 -6.21
N GLU A 661 0.83 5.47 -6.88
CA GLU A 661 0.62 5.13 -8.30
C GLU A 661 -0.71 4.40 -8.55
N VAL A 662 -1.11 3.47 -7.66
CA VAL A 662 -2.43 2.81 -7.71
C VAL A 662 -3.55 3.84 -7.59
N ARG A 663 -3.44 4.79 -6.66
CA ARG A 663 -4.42 5.87 -6.51
C ARG A 663 -4.55 6.67 -7.81
N VAL A 664 -3.43 7.12 -8.38
CA VAL A 664 -3.39 7.93 -9.61
C VAL A 664 -3.92 7.14 -10.82
N ALA A 665 -3.55 5.87 -10.96
CA ALA A 665 -4.03 5.02 -12.04
C ALA A 665 -5.54 4.80 -11.94
N LEU A 666 -6.07 4.61 -10.72
CA LEU A 666 -7.51 4.43 -10.50
C LEU A 666 -8.31 5.71 -10.77
N THR A 667 -7.81 6.88 -10.38
CA THR A 667 -8.47 8.16 -10.69
C THR A 667 -8.42 8.49 -12.17
N ASN A 668 -7.33 8.13 -12.86
CA ASN A 668 -7.25 8.24 -14.32
C ASN A 668 -8.19 7.27 -15.04
N ALA A 669 -8.40 6.06 -14.49
CA ALA A 669 -9.40 5.14 -14.99
C ALA A 669 -10.81 5.73 -14.81
N TYR A 670 -11.16 6.19 -13.61
CA TYR A 670 -12.46 6.81 -13.30
C TYR A 670 -12.51 8.31 -13.61
N ARG A 671 -12.37 8.65 -14.90
CA ARG A 671 -12.40 10.05 -15.38
C ARG A 671 -13.59 10.42 -16.26
N HIS A 672 -14.45 9.47 -16.61
CA HIS A 672 -15.57 9.72 -17.52
C HIS A 672 -16.82 10.05 -16.71
N LEU A 673 -17.14 11.33 -16.63
CA LEU A 673 -18.28 11.86 -15.90
C LEU A 673 -19.47 12.07 -16.84
N PHE A 674 -20.60 11.43 -16.53
CA PHE A 674 -21.87 11.73 -17.17
C PHE A 674 -22.74 12.53 -16.20
N TYR A 675 -23.22 13.68 -16.65
CA TYR A 675 -24.08 14.54 -15.85
C TYR A 675 -25.31 15.02 -16.64
N PRO A 676 -26.44 15.29 -15.96
CA PRO A 676 -27.68 15.66 -16.62
C PRO A 676 -27.59 17.04 -17.26
N THR A 677 -28.03 17.16 -18.51
CA THR A 677 -28.21 18.45 -19.17
C THR A 677 -29.35 18.37 -20.19
N ASN A 678 -29.90 19.53 -20.53
CA ASN A 678 -30.87 19.65 -21.61
C ASN A 678 -30.18 20.21 -22.87
N ASP A 679 -29.45 19.35 -23.59
CA ASP A 679 -28.80 19.68 -24.86
C ASP A 679 -29.21 18.64 -25.92
N PRO A 680 -30.03 19.00 -26.92
CA PRO A 680 -30.56 18.04 -27.90
C PRO A 680 -29.49 17.45 -28.82
N VAL A 681 -28.32 18.08 -28.94
CA VAL A 681 -27.24 17.64 -29.83
C VAL A 681 -26.21 16.83 -29.07
N LYS A 682 -25.73 17.35 -27.94
CA LYS A 682 -24.64 16.72 -27.18
C LYS A 682 -25.11 15.74 -26.12
N ALA A 683 -26.37 15.87 -25.67
CA ALA A 683 -26.97 15.03 -24.64
C ALA A 683 -28.40 14.61 -25.05
N PRO A 684 -28.59 13.92 -26.19
CA PRO A 684 -29.92 13.61 -26.72
C PRO A 684 -30.77 12.75 -25.77
N LYS A 685 -30.12 11.97 -24.89
CA LYS A 685 -30.77 11.16 -23.85
C LYS A 685 -30.76 11.84 -22.46
N GLY A 686 -30.39 13.11 -22.39
CA GLY A 686 -30.37 13.91 -21.15
C GLY A 686 -29.08 13.81 -20.33
N LEU A 687 -28.07 13.06 -20.78
CA LEU A 687 -26.75 12.95 -20.15
C LEU A 687 -25.65 13.47 -21.08
N LEU A 688 -24.83 14.41 -20.60
CA LEU A 688 -23.63 14.86 -21.29
C LEU A 688 -22.42 14.09 -20.77
N HIS A 689 -21.56 13.64 -21.69
CA HIS A 689 -20.27 13.07 -21.36
C HIS A 689 -19.21 14.18 -21.23
N PHE A 690 -18.57 14.25 -20.07
CA PHE A 690 -17.41 15.10 -19.80
C PHE A 690 -16.24 14.26 -19.29
N THR A 691 -15.05 14.47 -19.84
CA THR A 691 -13.84 13.78 -19.37
C THR A 691 -13.07 14.67 -18.41
N LEU A 692 -12.89 14.20 -17.17
CA LEU A 692 -12.13 14.92 -16.15
C LEU A 692 -10.65 15.03 -16.56
N PRO A 693 -9.98 16.19 -16.34
CA PRO A 693 -8.57 16.37 -16.69
C PRO A 693 -7.66 15.43 -15.90
N ALA A 694 -6.80 14.67 -16.58
CA ALA A 694 -5.90 13.70 -15.94
C ALA A 694 -4.95 14.35 -14.92
N GLU A 695 -4.44 15.55 -15.22
CA GLU A 695 -3.50 16.29 -14.37
C GLU A 695 -4.07 16.62 -12.99
N SER A 696 -5.37 16.95 -12.95
CA SER A 696 -6.08 17.34 -11.72
C SER A 696 -6.22 16.22 -10.68
N SER A 697 -6.04 14.96 -11.10
CA SER A 697 -6.07 13.81 -10.21
C SER A 697 -4.80 13.67 -9.35
N SER A 698 -3.69 14.24 -9.81
CA SER A 698 -2.38 14.22 -9.14
C SER A 698 -2.27 15.30 -8.06
N ASP A 699 -3.08 16.36 -8.16
CA ASP A 699 -3.03 17.55 -7.30
C ASP A 699 -3.78 17.37 -5.97
N VAL A 700 -4.61 16.31 -5.86
CA VAL A 700 -5.38 15.99 -4.66
C VAL A 700 -4.47 15.31 -3.62
N LYS A 701 -3.70 16.12 -2.89
CA LYS A 701 -2.80 15.68 -1.80
C LYS A 701 -3.51 15.68 -0.43
N GLY A 702 -3.20 14.70 0.41
CA GLY A 702 -3.64 14.64 1.83
C GLY A 702 -5.11 14.21 2.01
N ASN A 703 -5.82 14.86 2.95
CA ASN A 703 -7.23 14.57 3.30
C ASN A 703 -8.27 15.13 2.29
N LYS A 704 -7.83 15.54 1.10
CA LYS A 704 -8.74 16.03 0.05
C LYS A 704 -9.35 14.85 -0.70
N ASN A 705 -10.64 14.96 -1.01
CA ASN A 705 -11.44 13.91 -1.61
C ASN A 705 -11.51 14.13 -3.12
N GLN A 706 -11.51 13.07 -3.93
CA GLN A 706 -11.54 13.19 -5.39
C GLN A 706 -12.84 13.84 -5.91
N GLN A 707 -13.90 13.86 -5.10
CA GLN A 707 -15.12 14.63 -5.38
C GLN A 707 -14.85 16.14 -5.60
N ASP A 708 -13.78 16.71 -5.04
CA ASP A 708 -13.42 18.13 -5.24
C ASP A 708 -13.08 18.43 -6.72
N VAL A 709 -12.49 17.45 -7.43
CA VAL A 709 -12.21 17.56 -8.87
C VAL A 709 -13.51 17.54 -9.68
N ILE A 710 -14.43 16.64 -9.33
CA ILE A 710 -15.76 16.55 -9.95
C ILE A 710 -16.52 17.87 -9.73
N LEU A 711 -16.51 18.39 -8.51
CA LEU A 711 -17.15 19.66 -8.17
C LEU A 711 -16.56 20.83 -8.99
N LYS A 712 -15.24 20.92 -9.10
CA LYS A 712 -14.57 21.94 -9.92
C LYS A 712 -15.00 21.82 -11.39
N SER A 713 -14.94 20.62 -11.96
CA SER A 713 -15.35 20.39 -13.35
C SER A 713 -16.83 20.72 -13.60
N LEU A 714 -17.73 20.42 -12.65
CA LEU A 714 -19.14 20.78 -12.77
C LEU A 714 -19.39 22.29 -12.67
N LYS A 715 -18.56 23.02 -11.91
CA LYS A 715 -18.56 24.50 -11.90
C LYS A 715 -18.08 25.07 -13.23
N ASP A 716 -17.00 24.53 -13.78
CA ASP A 716 -16.47 24.92 -15.09
C ASP A 716 -17.49 24.65 -16.22
N CYS A 717 -18.23 23.55 -16.11
CA CYS A 717 -19.34 23.21 -17.00
C CYS A 717 -20.63 24.02 -16.75
N GLN A 718 -20.61 24.97 -15.79
CA GLN A 718 -21.75 25.78 -15.36
C GLN A 718 -22.96 24.98 -14.86
N LYS A 719 -22.77 23.69 -14.53
CA LYS A 719 -23.83 22.83 -13.99
C LYS A 719 -24.04 23.07 -12.49
N ILE A 720 -22.98 23.41 -11.78
CA ILE A 720 -22.97 23.88 -10.40
C ILE A 720 -22.50 25.33 -10.37
N ARG A 721 -22.98 26.11 -9.41
CA ARG A 721 -22.65 27.54 -9.29
C ARG A 721 -21.28 27.73 -8.63
N ALA A 722 -20.61 28.83 -9.00
CA ALA A 722 -19.41 29.27 -8.30
C ALA A 722 -19.74 29.62 -6.84
N GLU A 723 -18.78 29.46 -5.94
CA GLU A 723 -18.99 29.66 -4.49
C GLU A 723 -19.37 31.11 -4.14
N ASP A 724 -18.80 32.06 -4.85
CA ASP A 724 -19.00 33.50 -4.76
C ASP A 724 -20.25 34.01 -5.52
N ALA A 725 -20.96 33.13 -6.24
CA ALA A 725 -22.17 33.52 -6.95
C ALA A 725 -23.24 34.07 -5.97
N GLY A 726 -23.77 35.25 -6.25
CA GLY A 726 -24.82 35.89 -5.42
C GLY A 726 -26.16 35.16 -5.42
N ALA A 727 -27.21 35.77 -4.87
CA ALA A 727 -28.57 35.25 -5.02
C ALA A 727 -28.97 35.21 -6.51
N PHE A 728 -29.85 34.28 -6.91
CA PHE A 728 -30.42 34.30 -8.26
C PHE A 728 -31.24 35.58 -8.47
N ALA A 729 -31.27 36.08 -9.71
CA ALA A 729 -32.15 37.17 -10.06
C ALA A 729 -33.62 36.68 -10.07
N PRO A 730 -34.58 37.41 -9.49
CA PRO A 730 -35.99 37.04 -9.56
C PRO A 730 -36.50 36.83 -10.99
N ALA A 731 -36.04 37.64 -11.94
CA ALA A 731 -36.35 37.48 -13.37
C ALA A 731 -35.89 36.13 -13.94
N TYR A 732 -34.75 35.58 -13.48
CA TYR A 732 -34.28 34.26 -13.91
C TYR A 732 -35.25 33.16 -13.47
N ILE A 733 -35.76 33.25 -12.24
CA ILE A 733 -36.77 32.30 -11.73
C ILE A 733 -38.03 32.36 -12.60
N LEU A 734 -38.56 33.55 -12.90
CA LEU A 734 -39.76 33.71 -13.73
C LEU A 734 -39.60 33.19 -15.17
N GLN A 735 -38.42 33.34 -15.76
CA GLN A 735 -38.18 33.01 -17.17
C GLN A 735 -37.72 31.56 -17.40
N LYS A 736 -36.96 30.99 -16.47
CA LYS A 736 -36.25 29.71 -16.66
C LYS A 736 -36.71 28.59 -15.74
N VAL A 737 -37.25 28.92 -14.57
CA VAL A 737 -37.64 27.93 -13.54
C VAL A 737 -39.16 27.81 -13.44
N TRP A 738 -39.88 28.92 -13.46
CA TRP A 738 -41.34 28.96 -13.34
C TRP A 738 -42.00 28.52 -14.66
N LEU A 739 -42.65 27.37 -14.66
CA LEU A 739 -43.28 26.81 -15.87
C LEU A 739 -44.38 27.72 -16.43
N ALA A 740 -44.47 27.80 -17.75
CA ALA A 740 -45.52 28.55 -18.44
C ALA A 740 -46.91 27.95 -18.14
N GLY A 741 -47.89 28.80 -17.85
CA GLY A 741 -49.27 28.40 -17.55
C GLY A 741 -49.57 28.10 -16.08
N LEU A 742 -48.60 28.23 -15.17
CA LEU A 742 -48.82 28.09 -13.73
C LEU A 742 -48.92 29.47 -13.06
N ASP A 743 -50.05 29.70 -12.40
CA ASP A 743 -50.39 30.94 -11.70
C ASP A 743 -49.73 31.05 -10.32
N HIS A 744 -49.51 29.91 -9.67
CA HIS A 744 -48.90 29.84 -8.34
C HIS A 744 -48.07 28.56 -8.17
N TRP A 745 -47.13 28.58 -7.22
CA TRP A 745 -46.29 27.45 -6.82
C TRP A 745 -45.94 27.51 -5.34
N THR A 746 -45.81 26.34 -4.70
CA THR A 746 -45.23 26.29 -3.35
C THR A 746 -43.72 26.55 -3.41
N THR A 747 -43.15 27.14 -2.36
CA THR A 747 -41.69 27.33 -2.29
C THR A 747 -40.95 25.99 -2.33
N LYS A 748 -41.56 24.92 -1.78
CA LYS A 748 -41.05 23.56 -1.91
C LYS A 748 -41.02 23.08 -3.36
N ALA A 749 -42.12 23.22 -4.11
CA ALA A 749 -42.17 22.83 -5.52
C ALA A 749 -41.15 23.59 -6.36
N LEU A 750 -40.96 24.89 -6.08
CA LEU A 750 -39.92 25.70 -6.73
C LEU A 750 -38.51 25.13 -6.48
N LYS A 751 -38.19 24.77 -5.22
CA LYS A 751 -36.91 24.12 -4.88
C LYS A 751 -36.76 22.78 -5.61
N GLU A 752 -37.81 21.96 -5.60
CA GLU A 752 -37.80 20.64 -6.26
C GLU A 752 -37.66 20.73 -7.78
N GLU A 753 -38.09 21.82 -8.42
CA GLU A 753 -37.93 21.98 -9.86
C GLU A 753 -36.46 21.99 -10.29
N PHE A 754 -35.56 22.55 -9.47
CA PHE A 754 -34.12 22.45 -9.70
C PHE A 754 -33.59 21.01 -9.65
N ALA A 755 -34.27 20.11 -8.93
CA ALA A 755 -33.96 18.69 -8.89
C ALA A 755 -34.60 17.88 -10.05
N LYS A 756 -35.67 18.40 -10.67
CA LYS A 756 -36.41 17.76 -11.78
C LYS A 756 -35.88 18.15 -13.16
N SER A 757 -35.67 19.44 -13.39
CA SER A 757 -35.37 19.98 -14.72
C SER A 757 -33.90 19.87 -15.10
N LEU A 758 -33.60 19.15 -16.18
CA LEU A 758 -32.23 18.91 -16.66
C LEU A 758 -31.52 20.19 -17.13
N GLY A 759 -32.28 21.20 -17.55
CA GLY A 759 -31.75 22.49 -18.02
C GLY A 759 -31.33 23.44 -16.90
N LEU A 760 -31.66 23.12 -15.65
CA LEU A 760 -31.32 23.94 -14.49
C LEU A 760 -30.02 23.49 -13.83
N GLN A 761 -29.39 24.41 -13.11
CA GLN A 761 -28.20 24.14 -12.31
C GLN A 761 -28.55 23.28 -11.09
N MET A 762 -27.63 22.42 -10.65
CA MET A 762 -27.81 21.66 -9.42
C MET A 762 -27.55 22.57 -8.22
N LEU A 763 -28.49 22.61 -7.28
CA LEU A 763 -28.32 23.34 -6.04
C LEU A 763 -27.47 22.54 -5.05
N LEU A 764 -26.47 23.21 -4.47
CA LEU A 764 -25.75 22.73 -3.29
C LEU A 764 -26.36 23.34 -2.02
N ASP A 765 -26.00 22.82 -0.85
CA ASP A 765 -26.49 23.35 0.44
C ASP A 765 -26.20 24.84 0.62
N ALA A 766 -25.05 25.32 0.10
CA ALA A 766 -24.68 26.73 0.12
C ALA A 766 -25.58 27.62 -0.76
N ASP A 767 -26.30 27.06 -1.74
CA ASP A 767 -27.24 27.79 -2.58
C ASP A 767 -28.64 27.92 -1.95
N ILE A 768 -28.96 27.07 -0.96
CA ILE A 768 -30.29 27.06 -0.32
C ILE A 768 -30.61 28.41 0.35
N PRO A 769 -29.72 29.04 1.15
CA PRO A 769 -29.97 30.38 1.68
C PRO A 769 -30.06 31.45 0.57
N LYS A 770 -29.25 31.31 -0.49
CA LYS A 770 -29.25 32.25 -1.63
C LYS A 770 -30.57 32.21 -2.40
N LEU A 771 -31.17 31.02 -2.54
CA LEU A 771 -32.49 30.86 -3.14
C LEU A 771 -33.60 31.45 -2.26
N ARG A 772 -33.51 31.30 -0.93
CA ARG A 772 -34.43 32.01 0.01
C ARG A 772 -34.33 33.52 -0.16
N GLU A 773 -33.11 34.04 -0.29
CA GLU A 773 -32.90 35.47 -0.55
C GLU A 773 -33.46 35.91 -1.91
N THR A 774 -33.35 35.09 -2.96
CA THR A 774 -34.03 35.36 -4.23
C THR A 774 -35.55 35.46 -4.07
N ILE A 775 -36.16 34.55 -3.31
CA ILE A 775 -37.61 34.59 -3.02
C ILE A 775 -37.97 35.90 -2.30
N ARG A 776 -37.17 36.30 -1.31
CA ARG A 776 -37.34 37.57 -0.58
C ARG A 776 -37.26 38.77 -1.51
N LYS A 777 -36.20 38.84 -2.33
CA LYS A 777 -36.00 39.91 -3.29
C LYS A 777 -37.14 40.00 -4.30
N GLY A 778 -37.65 38.88 -4.80
CA GLY A 778 -38.77 38.92 -5.74
C GLY A 778 -40.07 39.46 -5.10
N ILE A 779 -40.30 39.24 -3.81
CA ILE A 779 -41.43 39.87 -3.09
C ILE A 779 -41.18 41.38 -2.94
N GLN A 780 -39.97 41.75 -2.49
CA GLN A 780 -39.58 43.16 -2.29
C GLN A 780 -39.54 43.96 -3.57
N GLU A 781 -39.10 43.36 -4.67
CA GLU A 781 -39.02 43.95 -6.02
C GLU A 781 -40.38 43.94 -6.71
N GLY A 782 -41.32 43.11 -6.25
CA GLY A 782 -42.65 43.04 -6.83
C GLY A 782 -42.75 42.18 -8.09
N GLN A 783 -41.98 41.10 -8.14
CA GLN A 783 -41.97 40.12 -9.23
C GLN A 783 -43.03 39.03 -9.02
N TRP A 784 -43.37 38.73 -7.76
CA TRP A 784 -44.42 37.80 -7.34
C TRP A 784 -44.97 38.20 -5.97
N ASP A 785 -46.15 37.68 -5.65
CA ASP A 785 -46.80 37.84 -4.35
C ASP A 785 -46.67 36.52 -3.54
N LEU A 786 -46.69 36.59 -2.21
CA LEU A 786 -46.55 35.41 -1.35
C LEU A 786 -47.78 35.25 -0.44
N LYS A 787 -48.28 34.02 -0.34
CA LYS A 787 -49.31 33.62 0.63
C LYS A 787 -48.71 32.64 1.65
N VAL A 788 -48.87 32.93 2.94
CA VAL A 788 -48.48 32.05 4.04
C VAL A 788 -49.69 31.83 4.95
N GLY A 789 -50.37 30.70 4.77
CA GLY A 789 -51.65 30.45 5.43
C GLY A 789 -52.70 31.50 5.03
N THR A 790 -53.14 32.33 5.99
CA THR A 790 -54.10 33.42 5.77
C THR A 790 -53.44 34.78 5.53
N LYS A 791 -52.12 34.90 5.72
CA LYS A 791 -51.38 36.16 5.50
C LYS A 791 -50.98 36.26 4.03
N VAL A 792 -51.14 37.46 3.47
CA VAL A 792 -50.83 37.77 2.08
C VAL A 792 -49.80 38.89 2.06
N TYR A 793 -48.73 38.71 1.28
CA TYR A 793 -47.62 39.64 1.14
C TYR A 793 -47.62 40.13 -0.32
N ILE A 794 -48.26 41.27 -0.54
CA ILE A 794 -48.44 41.93 -1.85
C ILE A 794 -47.79 43.32 -1.75
N ARG A 795 -47.00 43.70 -2.76
CA ARG A 795 -46.42 45.06 -2.82
C ARG A 795 -47.29 45.97 -3.70
N GLY A 796 -47.85 47.04 -3.13
CA GLY A 796 -48.71 48.01 -3.83
C GLY A 796 -48.00 48.81 -4.92
N ASP A 797 -48.77 49.27 -5.92
CA ASP A 797 -48.25 49.85 -7.18
C ASP A 797 -47.69 51.28 -7.05
N ASP A 798 -47.98 52.01 -5.97
CA ASP A 798 -47.62 53.44 -5.86
C ASP A 798 -46.38 53.74 -5.01
N GLY A 799 -45.59 52.73 -4.62
CA GLY A 799 -44.39 52.93 -3.79
C GLY A 799 -44.64 53.55 -2.40
N LYS A 800 -45.90 53.81 -2.04
CA LYS A 800 -46.37 54.17 -0.70
C LYS A 800 -47.47 53.19 -0.33
N GLY A 801 -47.26 52.43 0.75
CA GLY A 801 -48.29 51.59 1.33
C GLY A 801 -49.49 52.44 1.73
N GLN A 802 -50.69 51.94 1.42
CA GLN A 802 -51.94 52.50 1.94
C GLN A 802 -52.40 51.60 3.09
N GLY A 803 -52.29 52.09 4.33
CA GLY A 803 -53.03 51.56 5.48
C GLY A 803 -52.23 51.33 6.76
N SER A 804 -52.22 52.35 7.63
CA SER A 804 -51.78 52.35 9.04
C SER A 804 -50.26 52.27 9.30
N LYS A 805 -49.83 53.04 10.31
CA LYS A 805 -48.44 53.28 10.71
C LYS A 805 -47.67 51.97 10.97
N HIS A 806 -46.99 51.42 9.96
CA HIS A 806 -45.73 50.64 10.01
C HIS A 806 -45.37 50.19 8.58
N ASP A 807 -45.00 51.14 7.70
CA ASP A 807 -44.77 50.89 6.28
C ASP A 807 -43.27 50.77 5.92
N ALA A 808 -42.84 49.53 5.68
CA ALA A 808 -41.88 49.15 4.66
C ALA A 808 -42.12 47.65 4.34
N CYS A 809 -42.70 47.35 3.16
CA CYS A 809 -42.88 46.01 2.57
C CYS A 809 -42.65 44.84 3.55
N ALA A 810 -43.66 44.51 4.38
CA ALA A 810 -43.55 43.40 5.31
C ALA A 810 -43.24 42.13 4.50
N THR A 811 -42.04 41.59 4.65
CA THR A 811 -41.70 40.24 4.17
C THR A 811 -41.71 39.32 5.39
N PRO A 812 -42.05 38.02 5.23
CA PRO A 812 -41.95 37.10 6.36
C PRO A 812 -40.52 37.05 6.90
N ASP A 813 -40.37 36.97 8.22
CA ASP A 813 -39.07 36.93 8.90
C ASP A 813 -38.18 35.79 8.37
N THR A 814 -38.80 34.64 8.08
CA THR A 814 -38.12 33.46 7.52
C THR A 814 -38.86 32.93 6.30
N ILE A 815 -38.11 32.63 5.23
CA ILE A 815 -38.62 31.94 4.05
C ILE A 815 -38.24 30.46 4.16
N GLU A 816 -39.24 29.60 4.27
CA GLU A 816 -39.08 28.16 4.33
C GLU A 816 -39.48 27.52 3.00
N PHE A 817 -38.82 26.43 2.63
CA PHE A 817 -39.22 25.59 1.51
C PHE A 817 -40.29 24.62 2.01
N SER A 818 -41.55 25.02 1.92
CA SER A 818 -42.68 24.25 2.45
C SER A 818 -43.90 24.35 1.55
N ASP A 819 -44.84 23.42 1.73
CA ASP A 819 -46.12 23.45 1.04
C ASP A 819 -47.07 24.54 1.59
N ARG A 820 -46.70 25.23 2.67
CA ARG A 820 -47.50 26.29 3.32
C ARG A 820 -47.21 27.69 2.78
N MET A 821 -46.10 27.85 2.07
CA MET A 821 -45.68 29.11 1.47
C MET A 821 -45.87 29.02 -0.04
N GLU A 822 -46.81 29.78 -0.57
CA GLU A 822 -47.21 29.76 -1.98
C GLU A 822 -46.88 31.10 -2.64
N LEU A 823 -46.06 31.05 -3.68
CA LEU A 823 -45.72 32.18 -4.54
C LEU A 823 -46.77 32.26 -5.65
N TYR A 824 -47.28 33.46 -5.91
CA TYR A 824 -48.25 33.73 -6.97
C TYR A 824 -47.66 34.74 -7.95
N ARG A 825 -47.99 34.60 -9.23
CA ARG A 825 -47.71 35.67 -10.19
C ARG A 825 -48.44 36.94 -9.76
N ARG A 826 -47.80 38.08 -10.02
CA ARG A 826 -48.32 39.41 -9.68
C ARG A 826 -49.77 39.60 -10.11
N GLY A 827 -50.59 40.15 -9.22
CA GLY A 827 -51.97 40.56 -9.52
C GLY A 827 -53.04 39.48 -9.35
N ILE A 828 -52.65 38.26 -8.92
CA ILE A 828 -53.58 37.16 -8.68
C ILE A 828 -54.15 37.20 -7.25
N LEU A 829 -53.32 37.54 -6.26
CA LEU A 829 -53.74 37.64 -4.86
C LEU A 829 -54.43 38.98 -4.57
N LYS A 830 -55.50 38.97 -3.77
CA LYS A 830 -56.24 40.16 -3.31
C LYS A 830 -55.97 40.42 -1.82
N PRO A 831 -55.90 41.70 -1.36
CA PRO A 831 -55.75 42.01 0.06
C PRO A 831 -56.99 41.61 0.88
N PRO A 832 -56.83 41.25 2.17
CA PRO A 832 -57.94 40.85 3.05
C PRO A 832 -58.88 42.02 3.42
N GLU A 833 -60.19 41.76 3.55
CA GLU A 833 -61.21 42.74 3.94
C GLU A 833 -61.10 43.15 5.43
N PRO A 834 -61.39 44.42 5.82
CA PRO A 834 -61.28 44.88 7.21
C PRO A 834 -62.32 44.23 8.15
N ARG A 835 -61.90 43.85 9.37
CA ARG A 835 -62.75 43.16 10.37
C ARG A 835 -63.82 44.10 10.95
N VAL A 836 -65.08 43.67 10.98
CA VAL A 836 -66.23 44.47 11.44
C VAL A 836 -66.60 44.12 12.89
N ILE A 837 -66.71 45.14 13.75
CA ILE A 837 -67.27 45.02 15.11
C ILE A 837 -68.70 45.59 15.12
N GLU A 838 -69.62 44.91 15.79
CA GLU A 838 -70.97 45.40 16.08
C GLU A 838 -71.10 45.71 17.58
N LEU A 839 -71.55 46.91 17.94
CA LEU A 839 -71.82 47.33 19.31
C LEU A 839 -73.13 48.12 19.33
N SER A 840 -74.06 47.69 20.19
CA SER A 840 -75.38 48.31 20.34
C SER A 840 -75.75 48.46 21.81
N ALA A 841 -76.32 49.60 22.18
CA ALA A 841 -76.80 49.90 23.53
C ALA A 841 -78.30 50.22 23.49
N GLN A 842 -79.12 49.41 24.15
CA GLN A 842 -80.57 49.61 24.21
C GLN A 842 -81.00 49.98 25.63
N VAL A 843 -81.54 51.19 25.82
CA VAL A 843 -82.06 51.64 27.12
C VAL A 843 -83.44 51.03 27.38
N MET A 844 -83.60 50.33 28.50
CA MET A 844 -84.86 49.71 28.90
C MET A 844 -85.80 50.74 29.55
N PRO A 845 -87.13 50.66 29.32
CA PRO A 845 -88.08 51.54 29.99
C PRO A 845 -88.11 51.26 31.51
N SER A 846 -87.89 52.28 32.33
CA SER A 846 -88.01 52.22 33.80
C SER A 846 -88.47 53.57 34.34
N SER A 847 -89.24 53.55 35.44
CA SER A 847 -89.68 54.72 36.20
C SER A 847 -88.66 55.16 37.27
N GLU A 848 -87.54 54.45 37.40
CA GLU A 848 -86.45 54.76 38.33
C GLU A 848 -85.43 55.75 37.73
N LEU A 849 -84.76 56.53 38.59
CA LEU A 849 -83.72 57.50 38.20
C LEU A 849 -82.51 56.85 37.52
N ALA A 850 -82.27 55.56 37.77
CA ALA A 850 -81.27 54.76 37.07
C ALA A 850 -81.96 53.89 36.01
N LYS A 851 -81.63 54.10 34.72
CA LYS A 851 -82.15 53.29 33.61
C LYS A 851 -81.19 52.13 33.33
N THR A 852 -81.74 50.94 33.14
CA THR A 852 -80.94 49.77 32.75
C THR A 852 -80.73 49.77 31.23
N VAL A 853 -79.50 49.63 30.78
CA VAL A 853 -79.11 49.52 29.37
C VAL A 853 -78.69 48.09 29.11
N ASN A 854 -79.29 47.46 28.10
CA ASN A 854 -78.82 46.20 27.57
C ASN A 854 -77.77 46.49 26.48
N LEU A 855 -76.51 46.25 26.79
CA LEU A 855 -75.39 46.43 25.89
C LEU A 855 -75.09 45.10 25.21
N ARG A 856 -75.15 45.03 23.89
CA ARG A 856 -74.88 43.82 23.10
C ARG A 856 -73.78 44.07 22.08
N TRP A 857 -72.83 43.15 22.00
CA TRP A 857 -71.72 43.25 21.06
C TRP A 857 -71.43 41.94 20.34
N ARG A 858 -70.84 42.07 19.15
CA ARG A 858 -70.34 40.98 18.34
C ARG A 858 -69.02 41.38 17.69
N SER A 859 -67.95 40.68 18.06
CA SER A 859 -66.60 40.80 17.51
C SER A 859 -66.12 39.40 17.11
N GLN A 860 -66.44 39.00 15.87
CA GLN A 860 -66.22 37.64 15.40
C GLN A 860 -64.73 37.35 15.23
N GLY A 861 -64.21 36.37 15.98
CA GLY A 861 -62.81 35.96 15.95
C GLY A 861 -61.88 36.71 16.91
N ALA A 862 -62.40 37.58 17.78
CA ALA A 862 -61.60 38.22 18.82
C ALA A 862 -61.17 37.20 19.89
N LEU A 863 -59.94 37.31 20.38
CA LEU A 863 -59.38 36.47 21.45
C LEU A 863 -59.75 37.02 22.83
N SER A 864 -59.80 38.34 22.96
CA SER A 864 -60.29 39.00 24.18
C SER A 864 -60.99 40.30 23.86
N VAL A 865 -61.91 40.69 24.74
CA VAL A 865 -62.69 41.91 24.60
C VAL A 865 -62.61 42.70 25.88
N LYS A 866 -62.36 44.01 25.77
CA LYS A 866 -62.43 44.97 26.87
C LYS A 866 -63.55 45.95 26.61
N LEU A 867 -64.35 46.19 27.63
CA LEU A 867 -65.47 47.12 27.56
C LEU A 867 -65.21 48.31 28.48
N TYR A 868 -65.53 49.51 28.00
CA TYR A 868 -65.35 50.75 28.73
C TYR A 868 -66.68 51.48 28.80
N GLN A 869 -66.94 52.08 29.95
CA GLN A 869 -68.07 52.98 30.21
C GLN A 869 -67.51 54.36 30.53
N ASP A 870 -67.84 55.37 29.71
CA ASP A 870 -67.35 56.74 29.86
C ASP A 870 -65.82 56.83 30.01
N GLY A 871 -65.10 55.96 29.27
CA GLY A 871 -63.64 55.87 29.28
C GLY A 871 -63.03 55.03 30.42
N VAL A 872 -63.83 54.55 31.38
CA VAL A 872 -63.38 53.68 32.48
C VAL A 872 -63.59 52.21 32.12
N PRO A 873 -62.57 51.33 32.23
CA PRO A 873 -62.73 49.91 31.92
C PRO A 873 -63.69 49.24 32.92
N ILE A 874 -64.66 48.51 32.40
CA ILE A 874 -65.53 47.66 33.22
C ILE A 874 -64.75 46.39 33.58
N ALA A 875 -64.66 46.08 34.87
CA ALA A 875 -64.02 44.85 35.32
C ALA A 875 -64.85 43.61 34.93
N GLY A 876 -64.17 42.62 34.34
CA GLY A 876 -64.74 41.33 33.94
C GLY A 876 -64.02 40.74 32.73
N GLU A 877 -64.12 39.42 32.56
CA GLU A 877 -63.79 38.76 31.31
C GLU A 877 -65.03 38.76 30.41
N PHE A 878 -64.88 39.24 29.18
CA PHE A 878 -65.98 39.40 28.23
C PHE A 878 -65.80 38.44 27.05
N LEU A 879 -66.87 37.74 26.69
CA LEU A 879 -66.85 36.87 25.52
C LEU A 879 -66.88 37.72 24.23
N PRO A 880 -66.31 37.21 23.12
CA PRO A 880 -66.30 37.89 21.82
C PRO A 880 -67.68 38.22 21.24
N SER A 881 -68.74 37.59 21.74
CA SER A 881 -70.12 37.94 21.41
C SER A 881 -70.98 37.70 22.63
N ASP A 882 -71.49 38.78 23.22
CA ASP A 882 -72.20 38.72 24.50
C ASP A 882 -73.15 39.92 24.67
N SER A 883 -73.95 39.88 25.73
CA SER A 883 -74.80 40.98 26.15
C SER A 883 -74.77 41.17 27.66
N ARG A 884 -74.69 42.42 28.12
CA ARG A 884 -74.65 42.76 29.55
C ARG A 884 -75.59 43.90 29.87
N GLN A 885 -76.27 43.79 31.00
CA GLN A 885 -77.07 44.87 31.55
C GLN A 885 -76.23 45.77 32.46
N VAL A 886 -76.30 47.08 32.23
CA VAL A 886 -75.57 48.10 32.99
C VAL A 886 -76.53 49.23 33.32
N GLN A 887 -76.46 49.79 34.53
CA GLN A 887 -77.31 50.94 34.89
C GLN A 887 -76.61 52.27 34.60
N ILE A 888 -77.37 53.20 34.01
CA ILE A 888 -76.93 54.57 33.71
C ILE A 888 -77.92 55.56 34.33
N SER A 889 -77.41 56.68 34.85
CA SER A 889 -78.23 57.80 35.36
C SER A 889 -78.21 59.03 34.44
N GLN A 890 -77.32 59.03 33.45
CA GLN A 890 -77.15 60.07 32.42
C GLN A 890 -76.78 59.41 31.08
N THR A 891 -76.75 60.18 29.99
CA THR A 891 -76.27 59.68 28.70
C THR A 891 -74.81 59.24 28.82
N THR A 892 -74.54 57.98 28.52
CA THR A 892 -73.24 57.33 28.74
C THR A 892 -72.73 56.70 27.44
N THR A 893 -71.43 56.82 27.18
CA THR A 893 -70.73 56.23 26.03
C THR A 893 -70.14 54.88 26.41
N PHE A 894 -70.45 53.86 25.63
CA PHE A 894 -69.85 52.54 25.75
C PHE A 894 -68.87 52.32 24.60
N LYS A 895 -67.64 51.93 24.93
CA LYS A 895 -66.59 51.55 23.97
C LYS A 895 -66.24 50.08 24.14
N ILE A 896 -66.09 49.38 23.02
CA ILE A 896 -65.53 48.05 22.99
C ILE A 896 -64.20 48.04 22.25
N VAL A 897 -63.22 47.34 22.81
CA VAL A 897 -61.92 47.08 22.18
C VAL A 897 -61.76 45.57 22.09
N ALA A 898 -61.77 45.05 20.87
CA ALA A 898 -61.55 43.64 20.59
C ALA A 898 -60.10 43.41 20.18
N ASP A 899 -59.41 42.51 20.87
CA ASP A 899 -58.05 42.07 20.60
C ASP A 899 -58.09 40.73 19.87
N TYR A 900 -57.49 40.66 18.69
CA TYR A 900 -57.44 39.48 17.83
C TYR A 900 -56.10 38.73 17.93
N GLY A 901 -55.20 39.18 18.82
CA GLY A 901 -53.84 38.67 19.00
C GLY A 901 -52.82 39.39 18.12
N ASN A 902 -51.52 39.20 18.43
CA ASN A 902 -50.39 39.77 17.70
C ASN A 902 -50.39 41.31 17.56
N GLY A 903 -51.03 42.03 18.50
CA GLY A 903 -51.12 43.49 18.50
C GLY A 903 -52.22 44.07 17.61
N GLU A 904 -53.05 43.24 16.98
CA GLU A 904 -54.15 43.67 16.13
C GLU A 904 -55.42 43.91 16.98
N THR A 905 -55.81 45.17 17.15
CA THR A 905 -57.03 45.57 17.86
C THR A 905 -57.98 46.33 16.96
N ALA A 906 -59.28 46.15 17.15
CA ALA A 906 -60.31 47.00 16.56
C ALA A 906 -61.25 47.52 17.65
N GLU A 907 -61.73 48.74 17.48
CA GLU A 907 -62.55 49.41 18.47
C GLU A 907 -63.85 49.98 17.87
N LYS A 908 -64.89 50.04 18.69
CA LYS A 908 -66.17 50.67 18.32
C LYS A 908 -66.86 51.28 19.53
N GLU A 909 -67.53 52.41 19.31
CA GLU A 909 -68.21 53.17 20.35
C GLU A 909 -69.71 53.31 20.03
N THR A 910 -70.54 53.34 21.06
CA THR A 910 -71.98 53.60 20.96
C THR A 910 -72.47 54.38 22.17
N ASN A 911 -73.54 55.16 22.02
CA ASN A 911 -74.07 56.02 23.09
C ASN A 911 -75.45 55.52 23.52
N ALA A 912 -75.66 55.42 24.83
CA ALA A 912 -76.97 55.15 25.41
C ALA A 912 -77.62 56.46 25.88
N VAL A 913 -78.57 56.98 25.10
CA VAL A 913 -79.20 58.30 25.33
C VAL A 913 -80.49 58.17 26.13
N ILE A 914 -80.63 58.93 27.22
CA ILE A 914 -81.86 59.00 28.02
C ILE A 914 -82.73 60.17 27.54
N SER A 915 -83.80 59.88 26.81
CA SER A 915 -84.78 60.90 26.38
C SER A 915 -86.02 60.92 27.29
N SER A 916 -86.45 62.12 27.67
CA SER A 916 -87.74 62.42 28.32
C SER A 916 -88.73 62.91 27.25
N TYR A 917 -89.90 62.28 27.14
CA TYR A 917 -90.94 62.69 26.19
C TYR A 917 -92.29 62.85 26.90
N PRO A 918 -93.00 63.99 26.74
CA PRO A 918 -94.41 64.12 27.07
C PRO A 918 -95.32 63.64 25.92
N VAL A 919 -96.49 63.18 26.33
CA VAL A 919 -97.60 62.55 25.60
C VAL A 919 -98.50 63.60 24.88
N GLY A 920 -99.13 63.24 23.75
CA GLY A 920 -100.45 63.81 23.40
C GLY A 920 -100.85 63.97 21.93
N THR A 921 -101.59 62.97 21.40
CA THR A 921 -102.85 63.05 20.60
C THR A 921 -102.97 63.78 19.23
N ALA A 922 -103.26 62.95 18.21
CA ALA A 922 -104.35 62.99 17.21
C ALA A 922 -104.64 64.25 16.35
N ALA A 923 -104.57 64.09 15.01
CA ALA A 923 -105.66 64.40 14.07
C ALA A 923 -105.34 63.89 12.63
N SER A 924 -106.43 63.66 11.89
CA SER A 924 -106.62 62.91 10.65
C SER A 924 -106.42 63.68 9.33
N SER A 925 -106.24 62.91 8.23
CA SER A 925 -106.68 63.09 6.81
C SER A 925 -105.51 62.79 5.86
N GLY A 926 -105.63 62.09 4.73
CA GLY A 926 -106.72 61.41 4.06
C GLY A 926 -106.20 60.94 2.68
N THR A 927 -106.74 59.80 2.22
CA THR A 927 -106.87 59.33 0.81
C THR A 927 -105.63 58.94 -0.02
N GLY A 928 -105.67 57.71 -0.54
CA GLY A 928 -104.87 57.27 -1.69
C GLY A 928 -104.63 55.76 -1.76
N VAL A 929 -105.68 54.95 -1.88
CA VAL A 929 -105.56 53.52 -2.21
C VAL A 929 -105.39 53.38 -3.72
N SER A 930 -104.37 52.63 -4.14
CA SER A 930 -104.38 51.91 -5.41
C SER A 930 -103.66 50.58 -5.22
N ASP A 931 -104.44 49.53 -5.45
CA ASP A 931 -104.09 48.12 -5.34
C ASP A 931 -102.84 47.75 -6.14
N ILE A 932 -101.93 47.01 -5.51
CA ILE A 932 -101.09 46.04 -6.20
C ILE A 932 -101.18 44.73 -5.43
N ASN A 933 -101.89 43.78 -6.05
CA ASN A 933 -101.84 42.35 -5.76
C ASN A 933 -100.39 41.89 -5.57
N LEU A 934 -100.04 41.45 -4.36
CA LEU A 934 -98.90 40.57 -4.14
C LEU A 934 -99.46 39.16 -3.88
N PRO A 935 -99.15 38.17 -4.73
CA PRO A 935 -99.49 36.78 -4.48
C PRO A 935 -98.80 36.30 -3.20
N LEU A 936 -99.48 35.45 -2.43
CA LEU A 936 -98.84 34.58 -1.43
C LEU A 936 -97.82 33.67 -2.13
N GLU A 937 -96.60 34.15 -2.32
CA GLU A 937 -95.45 33.27 -2.47
C GLU A 937 -95.10 32.73 -1.08
N LEU A 938 -95.35 31.44 -0.87
CA LEU A 938 -94.78 30.69 0.24
C LEU A 938 -93.27 30.97 0.27
N LEU A 939 -92.82 31.71 1.29
CA LEU A 939 -91.41 31.94 1.57
C LEU A 939 -90.71 30.58 1.61
N LYS A 940 -89.98 30.27 0.54
CA LYS A 940 -89.27 29.02 0.43
C LYS A 940 -88.03 29.10 1.32
N PRO A 941 -87.92 28.30 2.39
CA PRO A 941 -86.82 28.43 3.33
C PRO A 941 -85.52 27.98 2.68
N GLU A 942 -84.46 28.79 2.75
CA GLU A 942 -83.13 28.43 2.24
C GLU A 942 -82.43 27.38 3.13
N ILE A 943 -82.98 27.09 4.31
CA ILE A 943 -82.47 26.10 5.26
C ILE A 943 -83.60 25.11 5.60
N ILE A 944 -83.30 23.82 5.47
CA ILE A 944 -84.22 22.72 5.84
C ILE A 944 -83.58 21.93 6.98
N ASP A 945 -84.30 21.82 8.09
CA ASP A 945 -83.88 21.12 9.31
C ASP A 945 -84.81 19.94 9.60
N LEU A 946 -84.24 18.75 9.76
CA LEU A 946 -84.96 17.51 10.02
C LEU A 946 -84.20 16.68 11.08
N SER A 947 -84.93 15.93 11.91
CA SER A 947 -84.32 15.01 12.87
C SER A 947 -85.08 13.70 12.95
N GLY A 948 -84.35 12.60 13.15
CA GLY A 948 -84.94 11.26 13.13
C GLY A 948 -83.90 10.18 12.81
N THR A 949 -84.36 8.99 12.44
CA THR A 949 -83.49 7.93 11.91
C THR A 949 -82.94 8.33 10.54
N VAL A 950 -81.82 7.73 10.12
CA VAL A 950 -81.18 8.03 8.82
C VAL A 950 -82.20 8.02 7.67
N ASN A 951 -83.03 6.98 7.57
CA ASN A 951 -84.01 6.89 6.49
C ASN A 951 -85.15 7.91 6.60
N ALA A 952 -85.70 8.13 7.81
CA ALA A 952 -86.79 9.09 7.98
C ALA A 952 -86.35 10.52 7.62
N THR A 953 -85.13 10.89 8.01
CA THR A 953 -84.59 12.22 7.79
C THR A 953 -84.26 12.48 6.31
N PHE A 954 -83.61 11.54 5.63
CA PHE A 954 -83.31 11.69 4.19
C PHE A 954 -84.54 11.57 3.30
N THR A 955 -85.52 10.73 3.66
CA THR A 955 -86.81 10.65 2.93
C THR A 955 -87.59 11.94 3.09
N GLY A 956 -87.73 12.45 4.32
CA GLY A 956 -88.39 13.73 4.57
C GLY A 956 -87.67 14.90 3.89
N PHE A 957 -86.34 14.84 3.75
CA PHE A 957 -85.60 15.84 2.99
C PHE A 957 -85.92 15.77 1.49
N SER A 958 -85.94 14.57 0.91
CA SER A 958 -86.32 14.36 -0.49
C SER A 958 -87.73 14.87 -0.79
N ASP A 959 -88.69 14.62 0.11
CA ASP A 959 -90.07 15.11 -0.03
C ASP A 959 -90.11 16.65 -0.04
N ARG A 960 -89.37 17.30 0.87
CA ARG A 960 -89.26 18.78 0.91
C ARG A 960 -88.59 19.36 -0.33
N CYS A 961 -87.59 18.68 -0.88
CA CYS A 961 -86.95 19.08 -2.13
C CYS A 961 -87.93 19.03 -3.31
N ALA A 962 -88.79 18.01 -3.37
CA ALA A 962 -89.83 17.88 -4.39
C ALA A 962 -90.92 18.96 -4.22
N ASP A 963 -91.43 19.14 -3.01
CA ASP A 963 -92.51 20.08 -2.69
C ASP A 963 -92.11 21.53 -2.99
N TYR A 964 -90.90 21.93 -2.59
CA TYR A 964 -90.43 23.31 -2.78
C TYR A 964 -89.69 23.54 -4.11
N LYS A 965 -89.53 22.48 -4.93
CA LYS A 965 -88.77 22.48 -6.19
C LYS A 965 -87.36 23.03 -5.99
N VAL A 966 -86.65 22.48 -5.02
CA VAL A 966 -85.23 22.81 -4.79
C VAL A 966 -84.44 22.47 -6.06
N LYS A 967 -83.58 23.38 -6.53
CA LYS A 967 -82.72 23.14 -7.70
C LYS A 967 -81.32 22.71 -7.32
N ALA A 968 -80.80 23.22 -6.21
CA ALA A 968 -79.43 22.97 -5.80
C ALA A 968 -79.29 22.88 -4.27
N ILE A 969 -78.42 21.97 -3.83
CA ILE A 969 -78.03 21.78 -2.43
C ILE A 969 -76.59 22.26 -2.29
N HIS A 970 -76.38 23.26 -1.46
CA HIS A 970 -75.08 23.87 -1.23
C HIS A 970 -74.33 23.21 -0.09
N SER A 971 -75.03 22.79 0.97
CA SER A 971 -74.41 22.09 2.08
C SER A 971 -75.38 21.17 2.81
N ILE A 972 -74.82 20.14 3.43
CA ILE A 972 -75.52 19.20 4.31
C ILE A 972 -74.71 19.10 5.60
N GLU A 973 -75.36 19.33 6.72
CA GLU A 973 -74.81 19.18 8.05
C GLU A 973 -75.48 18.01 8.76
N ILE A 974 -74.68 17.11 9.33
CA ILE A 974 -75.18 15.97 10.10
C ILE A 974 -74.64 16.09 11.51
N MET A 975 -75.53 16.13 12.51
CA MET A 975 -75.17 16.18 13.92
C MET A 975 -75.72 14.98 14.68
N ILE A 976 -74.90 14.45 15.58
CA ILE A 976 -75.25 13.42 16.56
C ILE A 976 -74.73 13.79 17.94
N ASP A 977 -75.44 13.38 18.99
CA ASP A 977 -75.15 13.73 20.38
C ASP A 977 -75.13 12.55 21.38
N GLN A 978 -75.34 11.32 20.90
CA GLN A 978 -75.30 10.10 21.72
C GLN A 978 -73.99 9.34 21.53
N VAL A 979 -73.43 8.78 22.60
CA VAL A 979 -72.17 8.01 22.57
C VAL A 979 -72.29 6.77 21.69
N THR A 980 -73.45 6.10 21.72
CA THR A 980 -73.72 4.91 20.90
C THR A 980 -73.71 5.27 19.41
N ASP A 981 -74.37 6.39 19.05
CA ASP A 981 -74.44 6.88 17.68
C ASP A 981 -73.10 7.42 17.19
N TYR A 982 -72.31 8.02 18.09
CA TYR A 982 -70.93 8.45 17.80
C TYR A 982 -70.09 7.27 17.34
N ARG A 983 -70.08 6.16 18.09
CA ARG A 983 -69.32 4.96 17.71
C ARG A 983 -69.82 4.36 16.40
N LYS A 984 -71.14 4.29 16.21
CA LYS A 984 -71.74 3.80 14.96
C LYS A 984 -71.31 4.66 13.76
N LEU A 985 -71.41 5.99 13.87
CA LEU A 985 -71.05 6.92 12.80
C LEU A 985 -69.56 6.84 12.46
N MET A 986 -68.68 6.70 13.46
CA MET A 986 -67.23 6.53 13.24
C MET A 986 -66.90 5.35 12.31
N THR A 987 -67.69 4.28 12.30
CA THR A 987 -67.49 3.14 11.38
C THR A 987 -67.79 3.47 9.91
N ALA A 988 -68.56 4.53 9.65
CA ALA A 988 -68.89 4.99 8.29
C ALA A 988 -67.85 5.97 7.70
N PHE A 989 -66.94 6.52 8.51
CA PHE A 989 -65.95 7.52 8.08
C PHE A 989 -65.08 7.08 6.87
N PRO A 990 -64.59 5.83 6.78
CA PRO A 990 -63.86 5.38 5.60
C PRO A 990 -64.67 5.40 4.31
N LEU A 991 -66.00 5.29 4.39
CA LEU A 991 -66.88 5.39 3.23
C LEU A 991 -67.21 6.84 2.87
N LEU A 992 -67.24 7.71 3.89
CA LEU A 992 -67.44 9.14 3.74
C LEU A 992 -66.19 9.86 3.20
N SER A 993 -65.02 9.22 3.20
CA SER A 993 -63.76 9.82 2.72
C SER A 993 -63.77 10.23 1.25
N LYS A 994 -64.78 9.81 0.48
CA LYS A 994 -65.02 10.28 -0.90
C LYS A 994 -65.54 11.71 -0.95
N PHE A 995 -66.13 12.21 0.15
CA PHE A 995 -66.60 13.58 0.27
C PHE A 995 -65.58 14.44 1.00
N VAL A 996 -65.55 15.73 0.66
CA VAL A 996 -64.83 16.74 1.43
C VAL A 996 -65.78 17.29 2.48
N PHE A 997 -65.48 17.04 3.76
CA PHE A 997 -66.29 17.52 4.87
C PHE A 997 -65.42 18.01 6.02
N GLU A 998 -65.95 18.99 6.73
CA GLU A 998 -65.39 19.47 8.00
C GLU A 998 -66.06 18.77 9.17
N ILE A 999 -65.30 18.60 10.24
CA ILE A 999 -65.69 17.91 11.45
C ILE A 999 -65.56 18.90 12.59
N ASP A 1000 -66.66 19.13 13.32
CA ASP A 1000 -66.69 19.78 14.63
C ASP A 1000 -67.09 18.73 15.66
N GLN A 1001 -66.13 18.31 16.50
CA GLN A 1001 -66.35 17.36 17.57
C GLN A 1001 -66.11 18.04 18.93
N LYS A 1002 -67.03 17.79 19.87
CA LYS A 1002 -66.84 18.02 21.30
C LYS A 1002 -67.15 16.74 22.06
N ALA A 1003 -66.20 16.24 22.83
CA ALA A 1003 -66.39 15.06 23.67
C ALA A 1003 -65.88 15.33 25.08
N THR A 1004 -66.75 15.18 26.07
CA THR A 1004 -66.39 15.24 27.49
C THR A 1004 -66.52 13.85 28.08
N ILE A 1005 -65.41 13.27 28.54
CA ILE A 1005 -65.34 11.93 29.11
C ILE A 1005 -65.01 12.05 30.58
N GLN A 1006 -65.82 11.44 31.44
CA GLN A 1006 -65.66 11.42 32.88
C GLN A 1006 -65.41 9.99 33.38
N MET A 1007 -64.32 9.83 34.14
CA MET A 1007 -63.94 8.61 34.86
C MET A 1007 -63.82 8.98 36.34
N ASP A 1008 -64.69 8.41 37.18
CA ASP A 1008 -64.84 8.79 38.58
C ASP A 1008 -65.02 10.32 38.79
N LYS A 1009 -64.04 10.98 39.41
CA LYS A 1009 -64.02 12.43 39.71
C LYS A 1009 -63.22 13.26 38.71
N GLN A 1010 -62.62 12.63 37.70
CA GLN A 1010 -61.80 13.31 36.70
C GLN A 1010 -62.55 13.36 35.37
N PHE A 1011 -62.46 14.49 34.66
CA PHE A 1011 -63.01 14.61 33.32
C PHE A 1011 -61.99 15.20 32.36
N VAL A 1012 -62.06 14.77 31.11
CA VAL A 1012 -61.25 15.30 30.00
C VAL A 1012 -62.20 15.74 28.90
N ARG A 1013 -61.94 16.94 28.35
CA ARG A 1013 -62.70 17.49 27.22
C ARG A 1013 -61.82 17.56 25.98
N PHE A 1014 -62.35 17.05 24.88
CA PHE A 1014 -61.74 16.99 23.57
C PHE A 1014 -62.58 17.84 22.61
N ASP A 1015 -61.98 18.90 22.07
CA ASP A 1015 -62.60 19.74 21.05
C ASP A 1015 -61.74 19.66 19.77
N TYR A 1016 -62.35 19.34 18.63
CA TYR A 1016 -61.70 19.28 17.33
C TYR A 1016 -62.54 19.99 16.29
N GLN A 1017 -61.90 20.86 15.52
CA GLN A 1017 -62.48 21.46 14.34
C GLN A 1017 -61.50 21.35 13.17
N GLY A 1018 -61.89 20.69 12.09
CA GLY A 1018 -61.04 20.53 10.90
C GLY A 1018 -61.43 19.38 10.00
N GLY A 1019 -60.54 19.02 9.06
CA GLY A 1019 -60.81 17.97 8.07
C GLY A 1019 -60.44 16.55 8.53
N LEU A 1020 -60.99 15.55 7.83
CA LEU A 1020 -60.88 14.12 8.15
C LEU A 1020 -59.46 13.61 8.49
N ARG A 1021 -58.41 14.05 7.78
CA ARG A 1021 -57.03 13.56 8.00
C ARG A 1021 -56.48 13.91 9.39
N GLY A 1022 -56.74 15.13 9.87
CA GLY A 1022 -56.30 15.54 11.22
C GLY A 1022 -57.13 14.85 12.31
N PHE A 1023 -58.41 14.62 12.01
CA PHE A 1023 -59.34 13.96 12.89
C PHE A 1023 -59.01 12.49 13.15
N GLN A 1024 -58.50 11.76 12.15
CA GLN A 1024 -58.14 10.34 12.30
C GLN A 1024 -57.13 10.13 13.44
N SER A 1025 -56.07 10.95 13.50
CA SER A 1025 -55.09 10.90 14.60
C SER A 1025 -55.69 11.35 15.94
N PHE A 1026 -56.64 12.30 15.92
CA PHE A 1026 -57.31 12.82 17.11
C PHE A 1026 -58.37 11.86 17.70
N SER A 1027 -59.01 11.05 16.87
CA SER A 1027 -60.13 10.20 17.27
C SER A 1027 -59.70 8.93 18.04
N ASN A 1028 -58.48 8.44 17.82
CA ASN A 1028 -57.99 7.20 18.44
C ASN A 1028 -57.96 7.25 19.98
N PRO A 1029 -57.40 8.29 20.64
CA PRO A 1029 -57.45 8.42 22.10
C PRO A 1029 -58.87 8.47 22.67
N ILE A 1030 -59.79 9.14 21.95
CA ILE A 1030 -61.19 9.31 22.38
C ILE A 1030 -61.90 7.95 22.35
N ASN A 1031 -61.71 7.18 21.28
CA ASN A 1031 -62.29 5.84 21.16
C ASN A 1031 -61.75 4.87 22.23
N ALA A 1032 -60.46 4.95 22.56
CA ALA A 1032 -59.88 4.16 23.64
C ALA A 1032 -60.51 4.50 25.00
N LEU A 1033 -60.64 5.80 25.32
CA LEU A 1033 -61.24 6.26 26.57
C LEU A 1033 -62.74 5.95 26.65
N LEU A 1034 -63.47 6.08 25.56
CA LEU A 1034 -64.89 5.71 25.52
C LEU A 1034 -65.10 4.21 25.74
N SER A 1035 -64.12 3.37 25.43
CA SER A 1035 -64.24 1.90 25.54
C SER A 1035 -63.92 1.33 26.92
N ALA A 1036 -63.46 2.16 27.86
CA ALA A 1036 -63.19 1.73 29.23
C ALA A 1036 -64.49 1.52 30.04
N GLU A 1037 -64.49 0.53 30.94
CA GLU A 1037 -65.64 0.23 31.80
C GLU A 1037 -65.88 1.36 32.83
N GLY A 1038 -67.16 1.67 33.11
CA GLY A 1038 -67.55 2.66 34.12
C GLY A 1038 -67.51 4.14 33.68
N VAL A 1039 -67.24 4.42 32.40
CA VAL A 1039 -67.13 5.78 31.84
C VAL A 1039 -68.50 6.44 31.63
N ARG A 1040 -68.64 7.72 32.01
CA ARG A 1040 -69.75 8.59 31.58
C ARG A 1040 -69.23 9.58 30.55
N ALA A 1041 -69.89 9.71 29.40
CA ALA A 1041 -69.45 10.64 28.36
C ALA A 1041 -70.62 11.41 27.73
N ASN A 1042 -70.36 12.67 27.37
CA ASN A 1042 -71.24 13.49 26.54
C ASN A 1042 -70.48 13.86 25.27
N VAL A 1043 -71.05 13.58 24.11
CA VAL A 1043 -70.41 13.77 22.81
C VAL A 1043 -71.32 14.59 21.92
N SER A 1044 -70.73 15.44 21.08
CA SER A 1044 -71.38 16.12 19.98
C SER A 1044 -70.45 16.03 18.79
N LEU A 1045 -70.93 15.46 17.69
CA LEU A 1045 -70.18 15.35 16.45
C LEU A 1045 -71.05 15.91 15.33
N LYS A 1046 -70.52 16.97 14.69
CA LYS A 1046 -71.12 17.62 13.53
C LYS A 1046 -70.21 17.44 12.31
N LEU A 1047 -70.79 16.94 11.23
CA LEU A 1047 -70.14 16.80 9.92
C LEU A 1047 -70.77 17.80 8.96
N THR A 1048 -69.98 18.68 8.37
CA THR A 1048 -70.43 19.67 7.39
C THR A 1048 -69.89 19.32 6.02
N PHE A 1049 -70.78 18.90 5.12
CA PHE A 1049 -70.49 18.63 3.72
C PHE A 1049 -70.86 19.86 2.90
N THR A 1050 -69.90 20.40 2.15
CA THR A 1050 -70.13 21.54 1.27
C THR A 1050 -69.94 21.11 -0.18
N PHE A 1051 -70.87 21.52 -1.05
CA PHE A 1051 -70.89 21.13 -2.45
C PHE A 1051 -70.65 22.37 -3.32
N ASP A 1052 -69.51 22.38 -4.01
CA ASP A 1052 -69.17 23.38 -5.01
C ASP A 1052 -68.56 22.67 -6.24
N PRO A 1053 -69.28 22.59 -7.38
CA PRO A 1053 -70.61 23.16 -7.62
C PRO A 1053 -71.70 22.48 -6.79
N ALA A 1054 -72.76 23.23 -6.49
CA ALA A 1054 -73.91 22.73 -5.74
C ALA A 1054 -74.55 21.52 -6.44
N ILE A 1055 -74.93 20.50 -5.67
CA ILE A 1055 -75.48 19.26 -6.23
C ILE A 1055 -76.99 19.34 -6.43
N ALA A 1056 -77.51 18.63 -7.43
CA ALA A 1056 -78.95 18.49 -7.60
C ALA A 1056 -79.55 17.60 -6.49
N PRO A 1057 -80.81 17.81 -6.07
CA PRO A 1057 -81.46 16.96 -5.04
C PRO A 1057 -81.53 15.47 -5.39
N ASN A 1058 -81.55 15.15 -6.69
CA ASN A 1058 -81.57 13.78 -7.19
C ASN A 1058 -80.17 13.26 -7.57
N GLY A 1059 -79.10 13.96 -7.16
CA GLY A 1059 -77.72 13.58 -7.45
C GLY A 1059 -77.31 12.27 -6.77
N ASN A 1060 -76.37 11.55 -7.39
CA ASN A 1060 -75.82 10.31 -6.85
C ASN A 1060 -75.08 10.54 -5.52
N GLU A 1061 -74.64 11.76 -5.26
CA GLU A 1061 -73.93 12.20 -4.06
C GLU A 1061 -74.80 12.04 -2.81
N LEU A 1062 -76.08 12.45 -2.88
CA LEU A 1062 -77.01 12.32 -1.76
C LEU A 1062 -77.31 10.85 -1.43
N GLN A 1063 -77.51 10.03 -2.47
CA GLN A 1063 -77.73 8.59 -2.31
C GLN A 1063 -76.50 7.88 -1.75
N THR A 1064 -75.30 8.25 -2.22
CA THR A 1064 -74.03 7.70 -1.73
C THR A 1064 -73.80 8.08 -0.27
N LEU A 1065 -74.12 9.33 0.11
CA LEU A 1065 -74.06 9.80 1.49
C LEU A 1065 -75.01 9.01 2.39
N GLN A 1066 -76.27 8.85 1.97
CA GLN A 1066 -77.26 8.05 2.71
C GLN A 1066 -76.82 6.59 2.84
N GLN A 1067 -76.33 5.95 1.78
CA GLN A 1067 -75.85 4.57 1.81
C GLN A 1067 -74.66 4.38 2.75
N ALA A 1068 -73.72 5.33 2.79
CA ALA A 1068 -72.58 5.28 3.71
C ALA A 1068 -73.04 5.32 5.18
N LEU A 1069 -74.01 6.17 5.50
CA LEU A 1069 -74.59 6.28 6.85
C LEU A 1069 -75.45 5.06 7.24
N MET A 1070 -76.00 4.35 6.26
CA MET A 1070 -76.81 3.15 6.47
C MET A 1070 -75.99 1.88 6.75
N ARG A 1071 -74.66 1.89 6.59
CA ARG A 1071 -73.81 0.71 6.88
C ARG A 1071 -73.89 0.29 8.35
N ASN A 1072 -74.01 1.24 9.26
CA ASN A 1072 -74.25 1.01 10.68
C ASN A 1072 -75.10 2.18 11.20
N PRO A 1073 -76.43 2.11 11.05
CA PRO A 1073 -77.30 3.26 11.17
C PRO A 1073 -77.36 3.76 12.61
N VAL A 1074 -77.18 5.07 12.77
CA VAL A 1074 -77.41 5.77 14.03
C VAL A 1074 -78.90 5.81 14.34
N ASP A 1075 -79.24 5.74 15.63
CA ASP A 1075 -80.62 5.70 16.10
C ASP A 1075 -81.30 7.06 15.92
N ARG A 1076 -80.56 8.17 16.13
CA ARG A 1076 -81.06 9.52 15.87
C ARG A 1076 -79.97 10.44 15.32
N LEU A 1077 -80.28 11.17 14.25
CA LEU A 1077 -79.45 12.24 13.71
C LEU A 1077 -80.26 13.49 13.40
N SER A 1078 -79.60 14.65 13.46
CA SER A 1078 -80.11 15.92 12.94
C SER A 1078 -79.44 16.23 11.60
N LEU A 1079 -80.24 16.54 10.59
CA LEU A 1079 -79.82 16.92 9.24
C LEU A 1079 -80.26 18.36 9.00
N THR A 1080 -79.29 19.23 8.70
CA THR A 1080 -79.52 20.63 8.35
C THR A 1080 -78.94 20.88 6.96
N THR A 1081 -79.74 21.35 6.02
CA THR A 1081 -79.28 21.53 4.63
C THR A 1081 -79.54 22.95 4.15
N ARG A 1082 -78.59 23.52 3.41
CA ARG A 1082 -78.77 24.80 2.72
C ARG A 1082 -79.08 24.56 1.25
N VAL A 1083 -80.16 25.14 0.76
CA VAL A 1083 -80.72 24.90 -0.57
C VAL A 1083 -81.01 26.19 -1.33
N SER A 1084 -81.05 26.11 -2.66
CA SER A 1084 -81.50 27.19 -3.55
C SER A 1084 -82.49 26.65 -4.60
N TYR A 1085 -83.32 27.55 -5.13
CA TYR A 1085 -84.55 27.24 -5.87
C TYR A 1085 -84.54 27.57 -7.36
#